data_AF-A0A662K1W9-F1
#
_entry.id   AF-A0A662K1W9-F1
#
_cell.length_a   1.000
_cell.length_b   1.000
_cell.length_c   1.000
_cell.angle_alpha   90.00
_cell.angle_beta   90.00
_cell.angle_gamma   90.00
#
_symmetry.space_group_name_H-M   'P 1'
#
loop_
_entity.id
_entity.type
_entity.pdbx_description
1 polymer ?
#
loop_
_entity_poly.entity_id
_entity_poly.type
_entity_poly.pdbx_seq_one_letter_code
_entity_poly.pdbx_strand_id
1 'polypeptide(L)'
;IFMFQLLIVVFYPLVSSQAKVLIVDCNGNGDYYTISKAIENAADGDIIRVWNGTYIEDTIRISKSISIIGNGTINTVIRSSGGTALKIYSPDVYISELSIVNTTESTIHIGENAKNVTLSDVEIISNEGNGIVVGASGVLISRCTMKSKTSYSNGVVLQSSCCRVIDCKISGYANGLLLIFEKTRNNMLLNDEMYNNSAAGVDIRLGANNNTIAYCSIHSNTYGVYIQQDSNGNVIHHNNFFNNHRNAFDSSVNKWCNISSSSGNYWDDYNGFDTNNDGIGDIPYNISGGSNRDIHPLMTAIGSNNPSSPTNVRCITNETDNTPTFTWNPSYHHSGIKGYYVKIDNNPEISIGNVLNWTPSSPIKDGSHIFYIRAESNEGTNSKYVSCMFTIDTSKIDRDRDGWTDKEEEKHGTDPNDPNSYPSDVDNDHIPDAEDKDNDNDGYNDKMEYFYGTNPFDPYSHPKDTDNDGIPDENSPDNNYTGDIDDDNDGLPDEIENIIGTNPKWNKDVEKITIKGKNFYLVDQDNDTIYDTLYNPEISNFTNVAKKENFYLLDINGDKKWDYLYKTKDKTFSKYKQEKQNFLIIILPLITLFSILSLILFFKKRKLKKHMVQENTQTIEKEDFEELIQELRKRFNEEYLISSDPRDIDTTSGAENETVDISEIEKEIDRLINHIETLHAKEKESND
;
A
#
# COMPACT_ATOMS: atom_id res chain seq x y z
N ILE A 1 91.72 17.00 44.66
CA ILE A 1 90.98 16.36 43.54
C ILE A 1 89.52 16.65 43.82
N PHE A 2 89.05 17.84 43.40
CA PHE A 2 88.25 18.05 42.17
C PHE A 2 86.92 17.26 42.25
N MET A 3 85.72 17.82 42.07
CA MET A 3 85.28 19.13 41.60
C MET A 3 83.73 19.17 41.73
N PHE A 4 83.18 20.33 42.10
CA PHE A 4 81.95 20.96 41.56
C PHE A 4 80.79 20.12 40.96
N GLN A 5 79.56 20.39 41.41
CA GLN A 5 78.57 21.23 40.69
C GLN A 5 77.34 21.43 41.59
N LEU A 6 77.27 22.52 42.35
CA LEU A 6 76.60 23.78 42.01
C LEU A 6 75.09 23.61 41.76
N LEU A 7 74.31 23.89 42.82
CA LEU A 7 72.91 24.31 42.70
C LEU A 7 72.87 25.53 41.76
N ILE A 8 72.30 25.36 40.58
CA ILE A 8 71.69 26.46 39.83
C ILE A 8 70.19 26.29 40.01
N VAL A 9 69.64 26.93 41.04
CA VAL A 9 68.22 27.28 41.07
C VAL A 9 68.10 28.44 40.08
N VAL A 10 67.85 28.13 38.82
CA VAL A 10 67.34 29.14 37.88
C VAL A 10 65.95 29.48 38.40
N PHE A 11 65.82 30.62 39.09
CA PHE A 11 64.57 31.37 39.10
C PHE A 11 64.26 31.71 37.64
N TYR A 12 63.58 30.81 36.93
CA TYR A 12 62.79 31.24 35.80
C TYR A 12 61.71 32.12 36.40
N PRO A 13 61.60 33.39 36.02
CA PRO A 13 60.37 34.09 36.28
C PRO A 13 59.28 33.23 35.63
N LEU A 14 58.32 32.74 36.42
CA LEU A 14 57.01 32.41 35.90
C LEU A 14 56.46 33.73 35.35
N VAL A 15 56.88 34.06 34.14
CA VAL A 15 56.13 34.97 33.30
C VAL A 15 54.87 34.19 33.00
N SER A 16 53.82 34.46 33.76
CA SER A 16 52.47 34.29 33.27
C SER A 16 52.43 35.03 31.94
N SER A 17 52.63 34.33 30.83
CA SER A 17 52.48 34.89 29.50
C SER A 17 51.04 35.33 29.40
N GLN A 18 50.81 36.64 29.50
CA GLN A 18 49.50 37.20 29.26
C GLN A 18 49.11 36.82 27.83
N ALA A 19 47.92 36.23 27.67
CA ALA A 19 47.38 35.87 26.36
C ALA A 19 47.50 37.06 25.39
N LYS A 20 48.24 36.87 24.29
CA LYS A 20 48.38 37.89 23.27
C LYS A 20 47.14 37.89 22.39
N VAL A 21 46.72 39.08 21.96
CA VAL A 21 45.69 39.24 20.94
C VAL A 21 46.38 39.45 19.59
N LEU A 22 46.10 38.61 18.61
CA LEU A 22 46.54 38.73 17.22
C LEU A 22 45.35 39.16 16.36
N ILE A 23 45.51 40.23 15.59
CA ILE A 23 44.46 40.76 14.71
C ILE A 23 44.65 40.21 13.29
N VAL A 24 43.59 39.64 12.70
CA VAL A 24 43.58 39.15 11.33
C VAL A 24 42.61 39.99 10.49
N ASP A 25 43.10 40.64 9.45
CA ASP A 25 42.30 41.43 8.51
C ASP A 25 42.72 41.10 7.07
N CYS A 26 41.79 40.58 6.26
CA CYS A 26 42.05 40.23 4.87
C CYS A 26 42.37 41.44 3.98
N ASN A 27 42.08 42.67 4.44
CA ASN A 27 42.43 43.92 3.76
C ASN A 27 43.84 44.43 4.14
N GLY A 28 44.50 43.79 5.10
CA GLY A 28 45.88 44.09 5.47
C GLY A 28 46.10 45.09 6.60
N ASN A 29 45.05 45.48 7.33
CA ASN A 29 45.19 46.39 8.47
C ASN A 29 45.46 45.66 9.81
N GLY A 30 45.54 44.33 9.81
CA GLY A 30 45.83 43.49 10.96
C GLY A 30 47.29 43.05 11.05
N ASP A 31 47.63 42.33 12.12
CA ASP A 31 48.95 41.69 12.27
C ASP A 31 49.20 40.62 11.19
N TYR A 32 48.13 39.98 10.73
CA TYR A 32 48.16 38.94 9.70
C TYR A 32 47.02 39.10 8.68
N TYR A 33 47.29 38.68 7.44
CA TYR A 33 46.28 38.63 6.36
C TYR A 33 45.39 37.38 6.43
N THR A 34 45.90 36.27 6.97
CA THR A 34 45.22 34.98 7.00
C THR A 34 45.18 34.41 8.41
N ILE A 35 44.13 33.65 8.71
CA ILE A 35 43.90 33.00 10.00
C ILE A 35 44.96 31.93 10.21
N SER A 36 45.28 31.12 9.19
CA SER A 36 46.33 30.10 9.28
C SER A 36 47.67 30.70 9.70
N LYS A 37 48.03 31.89 9.17
CA LYS A 37 49.31 32.52 9.52
C LYS A 37 49.32 33.05 10.95
N ALA A 38 48.20 33.57 11.44
CA ALA A 38 48.07 33.95 12.85
C ALA A 38 48.22 32.73 13.78
N ILE A 39 47.60 31.59 13.44
CA ILE A 39 47.73 30.34 14.21
C ILE A 39 49.18 29.86 14.27
N GLU A 40 49.91 29.87 13.15
CA GLU A 40 51.32 29.47 13.11
C GLU A 40 52.21 30.27 14.07
N ASN A 41 51.85 31.54 14.33
CA ASN A 41 52.63 32.45 15.16
C ASN A 41 52.05 32.67 16.56
N ALA A 42 50.92 32.01 16.88
CA ALA A 42 50.30 32.05 18.18
C ALA A 42 51.00 31.10 19.18
N ALA A 43 51.01 31.49 20.44
CA ALA A 43 51.28 30.61 21.57
C ALA A 43 49.98 30.02 22.13
N ASP A 44 50.10 28.95 22.91
CA ASP A 44 48.95 28.44 23.66
C ASP A 44 48.43 29.52 24.63
N GLY A 45 47.11 29.69 24.66
CA GLY A 45 46.40 30.73 25.42
C GLY A 45 46.09 32.00 24.63
N ASP A 46 46.67 32.20 23.44
CA ASP A 46 46.46 33.41 22.65
C ASP A 46 45.04 33.50 22.05
N ILE A 47 44.64 34.74 21.72
CA ILE A 47 43.36 35.07 21.09
C ILE A 47 43.62 35.62 19.69
N ILE A 48 43.01 35.00 18.69
CA ILE A 48 42.98 35.47 17.30
C ILE A 48 41.65 36.18 17.07
N ARG A 49 41.69 37.50 16.87
CA ARG A 49 40.50 38.29 16.48
C ARG A 49 40.47 38.44 14.98
N VAL A 50 39.42 37.94 14.36
CA VAL A 50 39.24 37.95 12.91
C VAL A 50 38.27 39.06 12.56
N TRP A 51 38.76 40.04 11.80
CA TRP A 51 37.98 41.22 11.45
C TRP A 51 36.90 40.91 10.41
N ASN A 52 36.16 41.94 10.00
CA ASN A 52 35.14 41.76 8.96
C ASN A 52 35.80 41.48 7.61
N GLY A 53 35.32 40.47 6.91
CA GLY A 53 35.88 40.06 5.64
C GLY A 53 35.49 38.65 5.23
N THR A 54 35.84 38.31 3.99
CA THR A 54 35.82 36.93 3.52
C THR A 54 37.24 36.41 3.42
N TYR A 55 37.55 35.41 4.23
CA TYR A 55 38.84 34.74 4.31
C TYR A 55 38.78 33.48 3.45
N ILE A 56 39.44 33.52 2.29
CA ILE A 56 39.55 32.38 1.39
C ILE A 56 40.83 31.63 1.75
N GLU A 57 40.68 30.50 2.41
CA GLU A 57 41.79 29.65 2.84
C GLU A 57 41.47 28.18 2.50
N ASP A 58 42.51 27.35 2.38
CA ASP A 58 42.36 25.89 2.25
C ASP A 58 41.93 25.29 3.61
N THR A 59 42.57 24.22 4.10
CA THR A 59 42.27 23.66 5.41
C THR A 59 43.04 24.42 6.49
N ILE A 60 42.34 25.12 7.38
CA ILE A 60 42.91 25.75 8.57
C ILE A 60 43.11 24.68 9.65
N ARG A 61 44.35 24.48 10.08
CA ARG A 61 44.72 23.48 11.10
C ARG A 61 45.00 24.16 12.44
N ILE A 62 44.20 23.83 13.44
CA ILE A 62 44.32 24.38 14.80
C ILE A 62 45.04 23.36 15.68
N SER A 63 46.35 23.56 15.81
CA SER A 63 47.29 22.72 16.59
C SER A 63 47.78 23.41 17.87
N LYS A 64 47.13 24.50 18.27
CA LYS A 64 47.40 25.27 19.48
C LYS A 64 46.12 25.44 20.29
N SER A 65 46.25 25.57 21.61
CA SER A 65 45.13 25.81 22.51
C SER A 65 44.81 27.30 22.49
N ILE A 66 43.94 27.75 21.59
CA ILE A 66 43.74 29.17 21.28
C ILE A 66 42.25 29.52 21.14
N SER A 67 41.94 30.82 21.23
CA SER A 67 40.62 31.34 20.89
C SER A 67 40.62 31.99 19.51
N ILE A 68 39.60 31.74 18.69
CA ILE A 68 39.39 32.38 17.38
C ILE A 68 38.01 33.04 17.41
N ILE A 69 37.98 34.37 17.38
CA ILE A 69 36.76 35.15 17.58
C ILE A 69 36.56 36.06 16.37
N GLY A 70 35.47 35.88 15.64
CA GLY A 70 35.09 36.75 14.53
C GLY A 70 34.43 38.05 15.01
N ASN A 71 33.86 38.80 14.06
CA ASN A 71 33.14 40.05 14.30
C ASN A 71 31.64 39.92 13.98
N GLY A 72 31.10 38.72 14.19
CA GLY A 72 29.74 38.32 13.84
C GLY A 72 29.68 37.46 12.58
N THR A 73 28.69 36.56 12.54
CA THR A 73 28.49 35.57 11.47
C THR A 73 28.41 36.19 10.07
N ILE A 74 27.63 37.27 9.92
CA ILE A 74 27.48 37.97 8.63
C ILE A 74 28.79 38.69 8.21
N ASN A 75 29.59 39.12 9.17
CA ASN A 75 30.73 40.00 8.93
C ASN A 75 32.02 39.23 8.70
N THR A 76 32.22 38.08 9.35
CA THR A 76 33.44 37.29 9.28
C THR A 76 33.13 35.94 8.67
N VAL A 77 33.48 35.78 7.39
CA VAL A 77 33.18 34.58 6.61
C VAL A 77 34.47 33.84 6.24
N ILE A 78 34.61 32.60 6.70
CA ILE A 78 35.64 31.67 6.22
C ILE A 78 35.06 30.92 5.02
N ARG A 79 35.66 31.09 3.85
CA ARG A 79 35.30 30.34 2.64
C ARG A 79 36.41 29.33 2.35
N SER A 80 36.13 28.06 2.64
CA SER A 80 37.08 26.98 2.39
C SER A 80 37.30 26.76 0.90
N SER A 81 38.56 26.58 0.49
CA SER A 81 38.93 25.94 -0.79
C SER A 81 39.31 24.47 -0.64
N GLY A 82 39.46 23.99 0.60
CA GLY A 82 39.77 22.59 0.92
C GLY A 82 38.53 21.75 1.24
N GLY A 83 38.72 20.42 1.30
CA GLY A 83 37.65 19.47 1.63
C GLY A 83 37.07 19.66 3.03
N THR A 84 37.93 19.96 4.02
CA THR A 84 37.53 20.37 5.38
C THR A 84 38.00 21.79 5.68
N ALA A 85 37.14 22.67 6.18
CA ALA A 85 37.53 24.05 6.48
C ALA A 85 38.42 24.12 7.73
N LEU A 86 37.94 23.60 8.86
CA LEU A 86 38.67 23.62 10.13
C LEU A 86 38.98 22.21 10.62
N LYS A 87 40.26 21.94 10.92
CA LYS A 87 40.69 20.72 11.63
C LYS A 87 41.29 21.09 12.98
N ILE A 88 40.64 20.68 14.06
CA ILE A 88 41.02 20.99 15.44
C ILE A 88 41.70 19.78 16.05
N TYR A 89 42.94 19.96 16.52
CA TYR A 89 43.76 18.89 17.11
C TYR A 89 44.12 19.15 18.57
N SER A 90 44.08 20.40 19.00
CA SER A 90 44.46 20.80 20.36
C SER A 90 43.26 20.95 21.27
N PRO A 91 43.43 20.68 22.58
CA PRO A 91 42.39 20.90 23.56
C PRO A 91 42.16 22.40 23.81
N ASP A 92 41.09 22.70 24.53
CA ASP A 92 40.79 24.03 25.08
C ASP A 92 40.75 25.13 23.99
N VAL A 93 40.29 24.77 22.78
CA VAL A 93 40.06 25.71 21.68
C VAL A 93 38.65 26.31 21.78
N TYR A 94 38.56 27.62 21.62
CA TYR A 94 37.30 28.36 21.58
C TYR A 94 37.13 29.02 20.22
N ILE A 95 36.00 28.81 19.55
CA ILE A 95 35.68 29.46 18.27
C ILE A 95 34.31 30.10 18.35
N SER A 96 34.21 31.38 17.99
CA SER A 96 32.92 32.08 17.99
C SER A 96 32.76 33.19 16.96
N GLU A 97 31.51 33.58 16.76
CA GLU A 97 31.09 34.81 16.05
C GLU A 97 31.56 34.89 14.59
N LEU A 98 31.48 33.77 13.85
CA LEU A 98 31.89 33.71 12.45
C LEU A 98 31.04 32.70 11.65
N SER A 99 31.04 32.85 10.32
CA SER A 99 30.42 31.90 9.41
C SER A 99 31.47 31.11 8.63
N ILE A 100 31.18 29.84 8.35
CA ILE A 100 32.03 28.97 7.53
C ILE A 100 31.20 28.42 6.38
N VAL A 101 31.69 28.61 5.16
CA VAL A 101 30.97 28.27 3.92
C VAL A 101 31.83 27.47 2.96
N ASN A 102 31.16 26.80 2.01
CA ASN A 102 31.75 26.11 0.85
C ASN A 102 32.69 24.93 1.19
N THR A 103 32.23 23.98 1.99
CA THR A 103 32.96 22.72 2.23
C THR A 103 32.40 21.57 1.42
N THR A 104 33.25 20.56 1.14
CA THR A 104 32.84 19.35 0.37
C THR A 104 32.87 18.04 1.16
N GLU A 105 33.70 17.91 2.21
CA GLU A 105 33.76 16.70 3.04
C GLU A 105 33.16 16.91 4.44
N SER A 106 33.63 17.93 5.16
CA SER A 106 33.12 18.30 6.48
C SER A 106 33.44 19.77 6.76
N THR A 107 32.56 20.53 7.42
CA THR A 107 32.88 21.93 7.71
C THR A 107 33.90 22.06 8.84
N ILE A 108 33.66 21.39 9.97
CA ILE A 108 34.59 21.34 11.11
C ILE A 108 34.83 19.89 11.49
N HIS A 109 36.09 19.51 11.67
CA HIS A 109 36.49 18.23 12.24
C HIS A 109 37.28 18.43 13.52
N ILE A 110 36.76 17.89 14.62
CA ILE A 110 37.37 17.91 15.96
C ILE A 110 37.99 16.53 16.19
N GLY A 111 39.31 16.44 16.08
CA GLY A 111 40.04 15.18 16.26
C GLY A 111 40.04 14.71 17.71
N GLU A 112 40.23 13.41 17.95
CA GLU A 112 40.05 12.75 19.25
C GLU A 112 40.81 13.38 20.44
N ASN A 113 41.93 14.06 20.18
CA ASN A 113 42.76 14.71 21.19
C ASN A 113 42.31 16.14 21.55
N ALA A 114 41.42 16.74 20.76
CA ALA A 114 40.96 18.11 20.92
C ALA A 114 39.82 18.21 21.96
N LYS A 115 40.15 17.91 23.22
CA LYS A 115 39.18 17.93 24.33
C LYS A 115 38.74 19.35 24.69
N ASN A 116 37.56 19.48 25.27
CA ASN A 116 37.04 20.76 25.79
C ASN A 116 36.94 21.87 24.74
N VAL A 117 36.76 21.50 23.47
CA VAL A 117 36.56 22.49 22.40
C VAL A 117 35.17 23.11 22.54
N THR A 118 35.09 24.42 22.39
CA THR A 118 33.83 25.15 22.39
C THR A 118 33.63 25.86 21.06
N LEU A 119 32.49 25.60 20.42
CA LEU A 119 32.00 26.31 19.24
C LEU A 119 30.74 27.06 19.65
N SER A 120 30.75 28.39 19.52
CA SER A 120 29.65 29.24 20.01
C SER A 120 29.27 30.30 19.01
N ASP A 121 27.99 30.47 18.71
CA ASP A 121 27.53 31.56 17.82
C ASP A 121 28.20 31.48 16.43
N VAL A 122 28.31 30.25 15.90
CA VAL A 122 28.90 29.94 14.59
C VAL A 122 27.80 29.56 13.61
N GLU A 123 27.88 30.07 12.38
CA GLU A 123 27.02 29.64 11.28
C GLU A 123 27.80 28.76 10.29
N ILE A 124 27.20 27.64 9.91
CA ILE A 124 27.76 26.68 8.96
C ILE A 124 26.82 26.57 7.77
N ILE A 125 27.36 26.80 6.58
CA ILE A 125 26.67 26.57 5.31
C ILE A 125 27.46 25.54 4.51
N SER A 126 27.08 24.27 4.67
CA SER A 126 27.71 23.14 3.97
C SER A 126 27.19 23.07 2.53
N ASN A 127 28.09 23.04 1.54
CA ASN A 127 27.69 22.72 0.15
C ASN A 127 27.49 21.21 0.02
N GLU A 128 28.52 20.45 0.39
CA GLU A 128 28.51 19.00 0.49
C GLU A 128 29.20 18.59 1.81
N GLY A 129 28.96 17.35 2.25
CA GLY A 129 29.61 16.81 3.43
C GLY A 129 29.02 17.27 4.77
N ASN A 130 29.56 16.75 5.86
CA ASN A 130 29.00 16.95 7.21
C ASN A 130 29.20 18.40 7.70
N GLY A 131 28.34 18.89 8.60
CA GLY A 131 28.59 20.17 9.27
C GLY A 131 29.78 20.04 10.24
N ILE A 132 29.59 19.32 11.34
CA ILE A 132 30.60 19.15 12.38
C ILE A 132 30.79 17.66 12.69
N VAL A 133 32.05 17.20 12.71
CA VAL A 133 32.41 15.84 13.14
C VAL A 133 33.19 15.92 14.45
N VAL A 134 32.69 15.24 15.49
CA VAL A 134 33.19 15.33 16.86
C VAL A 134 33.78 14.00 17.32
N GLY A 135 35.12 13.90 17.30
CA GLY A 135 35.87 12.76 17.83
C GLY A 135 36.32 12.94 19.29
N ALA A 136 36.34 14.17 19.82
CA ALA A 136 36.83 14.45 21.17
C ALA A 136 35.72 14.55 22.22
N SER A 137 36.10 14.30 23.47
CA SER A 137 35.23 14.42 24.64
C SER A 137 35.11 15.86 25.14
N GLY A 138 33.99 16.20 25.78
CA GLY A 138 33.82 17.48 26.47
C GLY A 138 33.59 18.66 25.52
N VAL A 139 33.22 18.40 24.27
CA VAL A 139 32.95 19.44 23.28
C VAL A 139 31.62 20.11 23.57
N LEU A 140 31.59 21.44 23.51
CA LEU A 140 30.37 22.25 23.58
C LEU A 140 30.12 22.89 22.21
N ILE A 141 28.94 22.64 21.64
CA ILE A 141 28.44 23.32 20.45
C ILE A 141 27.19 24.07 20.91
N SER A 142 27.22 25.41 20.86
CA SER A 142 26.13 26.22 21.41
C SER A 142 25.73 27.39 20.52
N ARG A 143 24.42 27.64 20.39
CA ARG A 143 23.90 28.77 19.60
C ARG A 143 24.40 28.80 18.15
N CYS A 144 24.65 27.62 17.58
CA CYS A 144 25.13 27.48 16.23
C CYS A 144 23.96 27.25 15.26
N THR A 145 24.08 27.78 14.05
CA THR A 145 23.13 27.49 12.95
C THR A 145 23.84 26.70 11.88
N MET A 146 23.28 25.57 11.47
CA MET A 146 23.88 24.67 10.49
C MET A 146 22.86 24.36 9.40
N LYS A 147 23.25 24.61 8.16
CA LYS A 147 22.41 24.37 7.00
C LYS A 147 23.20 23.70 5.89
N SER A 148 22.64 22.63 5.35
CA SER A 148 23.16 22.00 4.14
C SER A 148 22.43 22.48 2.88
N LYS A 149 23.15 22.46 1.75
CA LYS A 149 22.54 22.54 0.41
C LYS A 149 22.20 21.18 -0.17
N THR A 150 22.67 20.10 0.45
CA THR A 150 22.47 18.71 0.02
C THR A 150 21.91 17.86 1.15
N SER A 151 21.07 16.89 0.82
CA SER A 151 20.30 16.10 1.79
C SER A 151 20.93 14.75 2.15
N TYR A 152 22.23 14.54 1.88
CA TYR A 152 22.89 13.24 2.07
C TYR A 152 23.91 13.21 3.22
N SER A 153 24.33 14.37 3.74
CA SER A 153 25.31 14.48 4.82
C SER A 153 24.65 14.70 6.18
N ASN A 154 25.41 14.73 7.27
CA ASN A 154 24.87 14.94 8.62
C ASN A 154 25.24 16.33 9.15
N GLY A 155 24.35 16.96 9.91
CA GLY A 155 24.63 18.26 10.53
C GLY A 155 25.73 18.14 11.57
N VAL A 156 25.50 17.37 12.62
CA VAL A 156 26.52 17.04 13.63
C VAL A 156 26.68 15.53 13.76
N VAL A 157 27.91 15.04 13.68
CA VAL A 157 28.26 13.64 13.94
C VAL A 157 28.99 13.55 15.27
N LEU A 158 28.36 12.97 16.29
CA LEU A 158 28.95 12.74 17.61
C LEU A 158 29.48 11.30 17.70
N GLN A 159 30.80 11.18 17.94
CA GLN A 159 31.52 9.90 18.03
C GLN A 159 32.27 9.74 19.37
N SER A 160 31.97 10.61 20.34
CA SER A 160 32.66 10.73 21.61
C SER A 160 31.70 11.00 22.76
N SER A 161 32.23 11.23 23.96
CA SER A 161 31.45 11.27 25.20
C SER A 161 31.52 12.62 25.91
N CYS A 162 30.52 12.87 26.77
CA CYS A 162 30.43 14.07 27.60
C CYS A 162 30.36 15.38 26.80
N CYS A 163 29.91 15.32 25.54
CA CYS A 163 29.70 16.48 24.68
C CYS A 163 28.30 17.05 24.87
N ARG A 164 28.13 18.32 24.53
CA ARG A 164 26.86 19.03 24.61
C ARG A 164 26.59 19.79 23.32
N VAL A 165 25.39 19.62 22.78
CA VAL A 165 24.82 20.43 21.70
C VAL A 165 23.63 21.17 22.30
N ILE A 166 23.66 22.50 22.25
CA ILE A 166 22.70 23.35 22.98
C ILE A 166 22.27 24.55 22.15
N ASP A 167 20.97 24.88 22.14
CA ASP A 167 20.44 26.07 21.48
C ASP A 167 20.79 26.15 19.98
N CYS A 168 20.99 25.00 19.32
CA CYS A 168 21.42 24.97 17.92
C CYS A 168 20.24 24.76 16.97
N LYS A 169 20.37 25.29 15.75
CA LYS A 169 19.42 25.08 14.65
C LYS A 169 20.07 24.27 13.54
N ILE A 170 19.51 23.11 13.21
CA ILE A 170 20.13 22.17 12.25
C ILE A 170 19.10 21.73 11.21
N SER A 171 19.37 22.05 9.94
CA SER A 171 18.41 21.79 8.86
C SER A 171 19.02 21.46 7.50
N GLY A 172 18.24 20.77 6.67
CA GLY A 172 18.59 20.45 5.28
C GLY A 172 19.57 19.29 5.10
N TYR A 173 19.95 18.61 6.18
CA TYR A 173 20.85 17.46 6.15
C TYR A 173 20.06 16.14 5.94
N ALA A 174 20.76 15.01 5.80
CA ALA A 174 20.16 13.69 5.97
C ALA A 174 19.71 13.50 7.41
N ASN A 175 20.66 13.56 8.34
CA ASN A 175 20.37 13.61 9.77
C ASN A 175 20.76 14.98 10.31
N GLY A 176 19.89 15.61 11.10
CA GLY A 176 20.27 16.80 11.85
C GLY A 176 21.45 16.46 12.77
N LEU A 177 21.29 15.43 13.59
CA LEU A 177 22.35 14.95 14.46
C LEU A 177 22.44 13.41 14.44
N LEU A 178 23.65 12.90 14.29
CA LEU A 178 23.97 11.47 14.30
C LEU A 178 24.86 11.14 15.52
N LEU A 179 24.34 10.34 16.46
CA LEU A 179 25.12 9.71 17.52
C LEU A 179 25.49 8.29 17.09
N ILE A 180 26.79 7.98 17.07
CA ILE A 180 27.26 6.71 16.52
C ILE A 180 28.44 6.13 17.29
N PHE A 181 28.48 4.80 17.39
CA PHE A 181 29.50 3.99 18.06
C PHE A 181 29.40 3.95 19.60
N GLU A 182 29.92 2.87 20.18
CA GLU A 182 29.92 2.57 21.63
C GLU A 182 30.58 3.65 22.51
N LYS A 183 31.52 4.42 21.95
CA LYS A 183 32.16 5.52 22.68
C LYS A 183 31.23 6.71 22.90
N THR A 184 30.11 6.78 22.17
CA THR A 184 29.17 7.90 22.18
C THR A 184 28.17 7.76 23.31
N ARG A 185 28.54 8.31 24.47
CA ARG A 185 27.80 8.20 25.72
C ARG A 185 27.85 9.45 26.56
N ASN A 186 26.84 9.62 27.42
CA ASN A 186 26.72 10.75 28.34
C ASN A 186 26.75 12.11 27.60
N ASN A 187 26.28 12.15 26.35
CA ASN A 187 26.11 13.39 25.63
C ASN A 187 24.73 13.99 25.90
N MET A 188 24.62 15.31 25.80
CA MET A 188 23.36 16.03 26.01
C MET A 188 23.04 16.88 24.77
N LEU A 189 21.84 16.71 24.25
CA LEU A 189 21.24 17.53 23.20
C LEU A 189 20.09 18.29 23.85
N LEU A 190 20.20 19.62 23.92
CA LEU A 190 19.33 20.44 24.75
C LEU A 190 18.84 21.68 24.01
N ASN A 191 17.52 21.88 23.99
CA ASN A 191 16.93 23.09 23.39
C ASN A 191 17.35 23.32 21.92
N ASP A 192 17.58 22.23 21.19
CA ASP A 192 17.94 22.27 19.78
C ASP A 192 16.70 22.22 18.88
N GLU A 193 16.77 22.88 17.72
CA GLU A 193 15.74 22.85 16.69
C GLU A 193 16.26 22.06 15.47
N MET A 194 15.64 20.92 15.18
CA MET A 194 16.08 20.00 14.13
C MET A 194 14.96 19.77 13.12
N TYR A 195 15.13 20.28 11.91
CA TYR A 195 14.03 20.35 10.97
C TYR A 195 14.42 20.25 9.49
N ASN A 196 13.48 19.81 8.66
CA ASN A 196 13.67 19.64 7.22
C ASN A 196 14.90 18.78 6.89
N ASN A 197 15.14 17.74 7.68
CA ASN A 197 16.17 16.75 7.40
C ASN A 197 15.55 15.53 6.71
N SER A 198 16.21 15.02 5.67
CA SER A 198 15.63 14.04 4.75
C SER A 198 15.49 12.64 5.34
N ALA A 199 16.25 12.32 6.40
CA ALA A 199 16.20 11.04 7.11
C ALA A 199 15.71 11.21 8.56
N ALA A 200 16.48 11.84 9.45
CA ALA A 200 16.08 12.01 10.84
C ALA A 200 16.43 13.39 11.43
N GLY A 201 15.66 13.86 12.41
CA GLY A 201 16.12 14.92 13.29
C GLY A 201 17.33 14.44 14.09
N VAL A 202 17.16 13.32 14.80
CA VAL A 202 18.23 12.62 15.52
C VAL A 202 18.28 11.13 15.15
N ASP A 203 19.44 10.64 14.71
CA ASP A 203 19.73 9.21 14.48
C ASP A 203 20.72 8.72 15.56
N ILE A 204 20.38 7.63 16.25
CA ILE A 204 21.21 7.00 17.28
C ILE A 204 21.42 5.53 16.93
N ARG A 205 22.68 5.14 16.70
CA ARG A 205 22.98 3.78 16.23
C ARG A 205 24.37 3.26 16.62
N LEU A 206 24.57 1.96 16.46
CA LEU A 206 25.83 1.25 16.73
C LEU A 206 26.32 1.39 18.18
N GLY A 207 25.43 1.16 19.15
CA GLY A 207 25.79 1.16 20.57
C GLY A 207 25.99 2.53 21.20
N ALA A 208 25.45 3.60 20.61
CA ALA A 208 25.50 4.93 21.21
C ALA A 208 24.54 4.99 22.41
N ASN A 209 25.08 4.79 23.61
CA ASN A 209 24.33 4.49 24.83
C ASN A 209 24.31 5.65 25.83
N ASN A 210 23.26 5.75 26.64
CA ASN A 210 23.20 6.70 27.77
C ASN A 210 23.35 8.18 27.38
N ASN A 211 22.75 8.59 26.27
CA ASN A 211 22.68 10.00 25.87
C ASN A 211 21.32 10.60 26.26
N THR A 212 21.25 11.92 26.40
CA THR A 212 20.02 12.64 26.77
C THR A 212 19.62 13.60 25.67
N ILE A 213 18.34 13.57 25.29
CA ILE A 213 17.72 14.49 24.33
C ILE A 213 16.54 15.15 25.04
N ALA A 214 16.61 16.46 25.25
CA ALA A 214 15.56 17.15 25.98
C ALA A 214 15.34 18.60 25.55
N TYR A 215 14.10 19.07 25.69
CA TYR A 215 13.71 20.44 25.35
C TYR A 215 13.88 20.80 23.88
N CYS A 216 14.12 19.81 23.01
CA CYS A 216 14.31 20.04 21.59
C CYS A 216 12.98 20.14 20.85
N SER A 217 12.97 20.93 19.77
CA SER A 217 11.89 20.96 18.79
C SER A 217 12.31 20.18 17.55
N ILE A 218 11.69 19.03 17.32
CA ILE A 218 12.07 18.08 16.28
C ILE A 218 10.90 17.91 15.32
N HIS A 219 11.00 18.51 14.14
CA HIS A 219 9.85 18.61 13.25
C HIS A 219 10.17 18.60 11.76
N SER A 220 9.19 18.26 10.92
CA SER A 220 9.37 18.30 9.46
C SER A 220 10.52 17.42 8.96
N ASN A 221 10.79 16.31 9.64
CA ASN A 221 11.77 15.31 9.24
C ASN A 221 11.06 14.01 8.82
N THR A 222 11.76 13.10 8.12
CA THR A 222 11.20 11.76 7.84
C THR A 222 11.00 10.99 9.16
N TYR A 223 12.00 10.96 10.03
CA TYR A 223 11.89 10.53 11.42
C TYR A 223 12.20 11.70 12.36
N GLY A 224 11.45 11.86 13.45
CA GLY A 224 11.84 12.78 14.52
C GLY A 224 13.11 12.26 15.20
N VAL A 225 12.99 11.16 15.94
CA VAL A 225 14.13 10.41 16.49
C VAL A 225 14.09 8.95 16.02
N TYR A 226 15.24 8.45 15.58
CA TYR A 226 15.42 7.08 15.06
C TYR A 226 16.53 6.37 15.85
N ILE A 227 16.19 5.27 16.54
CA ILE A 227 17.12 4.54 17.41
C ILE A 227 17.17 3.05 17.04
N GLN A 228 18.38 2.52 16.85
CA GLN A 228 18.61 1.13 16.45
C GLN A 228 19.99 0.59 16.88
N GLN A 229 20.24 -0.69 16.58
CA GLN A 229 21.57 -1.31 16.66
C GLN A 229 22.20 -1.20 18.06
N ASP A 230 21.52 -1.77 19.07
CA ASP A 230 21.95 -1.87 20.46
C ASP A 230 22.26 -0.52 21.14
N SER A 231 21.57 0.54 20.73
CA SER A 231 21.70 1.88 21.29
C SER A 231 20.71 2.08 22.44
N ASN A 232 21.16 1.71 23.63
CA ASN A 232 20.36 1.52 24.85
C ASN A 232 20.62 2.61 25.91
N GLY A 233 19.67 2.75 26.83
CA GLY A 233 19.77 3.62 27.99
C GLY A 233 19.72 5.10 27.68
N ASN A 234 19.39 5.49 26.44
CA ASN A 234 19.15 6.87 26.08
C ASN A 234 17.85 7.36 26.73
N VAL A 235 17.82 8.65 27.05
CA VAL A 235 16.67 9.29 27.71
C VAL A 235 16.18 10.45 26.86
N ILE A 236 14.94 10.35 26.40
CA ILE A 236 14.29 11.31 25.50
C ILE A 236 13.06 11.85 26.22
N HIS A 237 13.09 13.12 26.63
CA HIS A 237 11.99 13.71 27.38
C HIS A 237 11.86 15.21 27.12
N HIS A 238 10.68 15.78 27.36
CA HIS A 238 10.42 17.19 27.20
C HIS A 238 10.73 17.72 25.79
N ASN A 239 10.59 16.90 24.75
CA ASN A 239 10.75 17.35 23.38
C ASN A 239 9.39 17.62 22.73
N ASN A 240 9.39 18.49 21.71
CA ASN A 240 8.23 18.73 20.87
C ASN A 240 8.42 17.98 19.54
N PHE A 241 7.62 16.93 19.31
CA PHE A 241 7.55 16.22 18.04
C PHE A 241 6.33 16.68 17.25
N PHE A 242 6.54 17.24 16.06
CA PHE A 242 5.44 17.66 15.20
C PHE A 242 5.78 17.66 13.71
N ASN A 243 4.79 17.48 12.84
CA ASN A 243 4.94 17.48 11.39
C ASN A 243 6.05 16.55 10.86
N ASN A 244 6.47 15.54 11.62
CA ASN A 244 7.37 14.52 11.11
C ASN A 244 6.55 13.47 10.37
N HIS A 245 7.13 12.80 9.36
CA HIS A 245 6.45 11.67 8.74
C HIS A 245 6.27 10.51 9.72
N ARG A 246 7.26 10.29 10.60
CA ARG A 246 7.16 9.44 11.80
C ARG A 246 7.82 10.16 12.97
N ASN A 247 7.09 10.36 14.07
CA ASN A 247 7.65 11.06 15.23
C ASN A 247 8.81 10.30 15.89
N ALA A 248 8.70 8.97 16.02
CA ALA A 248 9.75 8.16 16.62
C ALA A 248 9.78 6.70 16.13
N PHE A 249 10.98 6.12 16.08
CA PHE A 249 11.22 4.68 15.94
C PHE A 249 12.36 4.26 16.87
N ASP A 250 12.16 3.19 17.60
CA ASP A 250 13.11 2.67 18.58
C ASP A 250 13.02 1.14 18.69
N SER A 251 14.00 0.46 18.11
CA SER A 251 14.17 -0.99 18.19
C SER A 251 15.15 -1.44 19.28
N SER A 252 15.60 -0.52 20.14
CA SER A 252 16.52 -0.76 21.26
C SER A 252 15.79 -0.62 22.60
N VAL A 253 16.50 -0.46 23.72
CA VAL A 253 15.91 -0.31 25.07
C VAL A 253 16.21 1.09 25.61
N ASN A 254 15.25 2.01 25.52
CA ASN A 254 15.42 3.41 25.92
C ASN A 254 14.24 3.95 26.72
N LYS A 255 14.41 5.13 27.31
CA LYS A 255 13.39 5.82 28.11
C LYS A 255 12.87 7.02 27.35
N TRP A 256 11.56 7.07 27.13
CA TRP A 256 10.87 8.17 26.45
C TRP A 256 10.16 9.12 27.41
N CYS A 257 10.58 9.14 28.67
CA CYS A 257 10.11 10.10 29.67
C CYS A 257 11.18 10.31 30.76
N ASN A 258 11.03 11.38 31.53
CA ASN A 258 11.74 11.56 32.78
C ASN A 258 10.89 11.03 33.94
N ILE A 259 11.25 9.84 34.43
CA ILE A 259 10.55 9.16 35.52
C ILE A 259 10.56 9.99 36.82
N SER A 260 11.60 10.79 37.06
CA SER A 260 11.73 11.53 38.31
C SER A 260 10.79 12.73 38.40
N SER A 261 10.45 13.32 37.26
CA SER A 261 9.53 14.46 37.15
C SER A 261 8.16 14.08 36.60
N SER A 262 7.90 12.79 36.37
CA SER A 262 6.65 12.25 35.81
C SER A 262 6.22 12.97 34.51
N SER A 263 7.16 13.21 33.61
CA SER A 263 6.92 14.05 32.42
C SER A 263 7.65 13.50 31.20
N GLY A 264 6.93 13.37 30.09
CA GLY A 264 7.38 12.82 28.82
C GLY A 264 7.61 13.87 27.75
N ASN A 265 7.24 13.55 26.51
CA ASN A 265 7.36 14.39 25.33
C ASN A 265 5.99 14.82 24.84
N TYR A 266 5.94 15.90 24.06
CA TYR A 266 4.76 16.28 23.30
C TYR A 266 4.80 15.61 21.92
N TRP A 267 3.65 15.12 21.48
CA TRP A 267 3.45 14.44 20.20
C TRP A 267 2.24 15.03 19.51
N ASP A 268 2.38 15.54 18.29
CA ASP A 268 1.28 16.17 17.56
C ASP A 268 0.18 15.20 17.09
N ASP A 269 0.48 13.90 17.08
CA ASP A 269 -0.44 12.81 16.77
C ASP A 269 -0.97 12.08 18.01
N TYR A 270 -0.66 12.56 19.23
CA TYR A 270 -1.21 12.00 20.45
C TYR A 270 -2.67 12.40 20.66
N ASN A 271 -3.52 11.38 20.75
CA ASN A 271 -4.98 11.53 20.89
C ASN A 271 -5.51 10.99 22.23
N GLY A 272 -4.64 10.82 23.24
CA GLY A 272 -5.06 10.31 24.54
C GLY A 272 -5.88 11.30 25.37
N PHE A 273 -6.25 10.84 26.56
CA PHE A 273 -7.09 11.56 27.52
C PHE A 273 -6.21 12.14 28.62
N ASP A 274 -6.62 13.27 29.18
CA ASP A 274 -6.07 13.83 30.42
C ASP A 274 -7.26 14.05 31.37
N THR A 275 -7.65 13.00 32.09
CA THR A 275 -8.87 12.98 32.90
C THR A 275 -8.73 13.82 34.17
N ASN A 276 -7.50 13.94 34.68
CA ASN A 276 -7.19 14.68 35.90
C ASN A 276 -6.77 16.14 35.64
N ASN A 277 -6.60 16.53 34.37
CA ASN A 277 -6.17 17.85 33.90
C ASN A 277 -4.81 18.27 34.46
N ASP A 278 -3.87 17.34 34.61
CA ASP A 278 -2.51 17.65 35.08
C ASP A 278 -1.53 17.99 33.93
N GLY A 279 -2.00 17.93 32.67
CA GLY A 279 -1.22 18.22 31.47
C GLY A 279 -0.47 17.01 30.92
N ILE A 280 -0.64 15.84 31.52
CA ILE A 280 -0.06 14.57 31.10
C ILE A 280 -1.19 13.64 30.67
N GLY A 281 -1.00 12.98 29.53
CA GLY A 281 -1.94 12.01 29.03
C GLY A 281 -1.95 10.71 29.83
N ASP A 282 -3.14 10.23 30.16
CA ASP A 282 -3.41 8.99 30.91
C ASP A 282 -2.99 7.72 30.15
N ILE A 283 -2.99 7.79 28.81
CA ILE A 283 -2.63 6.66 27.94
C ILE A 283 -1.18 6.82 27.48
N PRO A 284 -0.29 5.85 27.71
CA PRO A 284 1.06 5.90 27.16
C PRO A 284 1.09 6.02 25.63
N TYR A 285 2.00 6.83 25.10
CA TYR A 285 2.29 6.91 23.67
C TYR A 285 3.28 5.80 23.29
N ASN A 286 2.88 4.90 22.39
CA ASN A 286 3.72 3.78 21.97
C ASN A 286 4.75 4.21 20.93
N ILE A 287 6.00 3.78 21.09
CA ILE A 287 7.07 4.04 20.14
C ILE A 287 7.21 2.85 19.19
N SER A 288 7.18 3.12 17.89
CA SER A 288 7.30 2.07 16.87
C SER A 288 8.69 1.38 16.90
N GLY A 289 8.77 0.12 16.48
CA GLY A 289 10.05 -0.62 16.37
C GLY A 289 10.37 -1.57 17.54
N GLY A 290 9.65 -1.47 18.66
CA GLY A 290 9.88 -2.29 19.85
C GLY A 290 8.74 -2.19 20.86
N SER A 291 9.06 -2.37 22.15
CA SER A 291 8.10 -2.27 23.27
C SER A 291 8.18 -0.94 24.04
N ASN A 292 9.01 0.00 23.59
CA ASN A 292 9.23 1.29 24.24
C ASN A 292 7.97 2.16 24.18
N ARG A 293 7.75 2.94 25.24
CA ARG A 293 6.60 3.85 25.37
C ARG A 293 7.01 5.10 26.12
N ASP A 294 6.45 6.22 25.71
CA ASP A 294 6.34 7.39 26.58
C ASP A 294 5.13 7.19 27.49
N ILE A 295 5.38 6.96 28.78
CA ILE A 295 4.31 6.74 29.78
C ILE A 295 3.77 8.04 30.38
N HIS A 296 4.30 9.20 29.97
CA HIS A 296 3.87 10.51 30.45
C HIS A 296 3.77 11.52 29.28
N PRO A 297 3.05 11.21 28.18
CA PRO A 297 2.96 12.09 27.03
C PRO A 297 2.35 13.43 27.44
N LEU A 298 2.90 14.54 26.97
CA LEU A 298 2.45 15.89 27.30
C LEU A 298 1.26 16.28 26.40
N MET A 299 0.23 16.87 27.00
CA MET A 299 -0.96 17.33 26.26
C MET A 299 -0.68 18.59 25.42
N THR A 300 0.27 19.42 25.84
CA THR A 300 0.66 20.67 25.14
C THR A 300 2.14 20.69 24.85
N ALA A 301 2.51 21.25 23.69
CA ALA A 301 3.89 21.49 23.34
C ALA A 301 4.56 22.41 24.36
N ILE A 302 5.80 22.09 24.72
CA ILE A 302 6.61 22.88 25.64
C ILE A 302 6.90 24.24 25.01
N GLY A 303 6.68 25.30 25.79
CA GLY A 303 6.79 26.68 25.33
C GLY A 303 5.61 27.16 24.48
N SER A 304 4.56 26.35 24.31
CA SER A 304 3.31 26.81 23.70
C SER A 304 2.53 27.70 24.64
N ASN A 305 2.12 28.88 24.15
CA ASN A 305 1.13 29.71 24.83
C ASN A 305 -0.32 29.31 24.48
N ASN A 306 -0.51 28.38 23.54
CA ASN A 306 -1.85 27.93 23.10
C ASN A 306 -2.28 26.66 23.86
N PRO A 307 -3.58 26.50 24.16
CA PRO A 307 -4.13 25.28 24.74
C PRO A 307 -3.98 24.09 23.78
N SER A 308 -3.99 22.86 24.32
CA SER A 308 -4.05 21.65 23.51
C SER A 308 -5.35 21.60 22.72
N SER A 309 -5.30 21.01 21.54
CA SER A 309 -6.51 20.76 20.76
C SER A 309 -7.40 19.72 21.46
N PRO A 310 -8.74 19.84 21.37
CA PRO A 310 -9.64 18.80 21.85
C PRO A 310 -9.35 17.47 21.14
N THR A 311 -9.27 16.38 21.89
CA THR A 311 -9.04 15.03 21.32
C THR A 311 -10.32 14.20 21.33
N ASN A 312 -10.35 13.11 20.56
CA ASN A 312 -11.48 12.16 20.48
C ASN A 312 -12.83 12.84 20.15
N VAL A 313 -12.81 13.79 19.21
CA VAL A 313 -14.01 14.49 18.74
C VAL A 313 -14.87 13.55 17.91
N ARG A 314 -16.13 13.37 18.29
CA ARG A 314 -17.06 12.44 17.60
C ARG A 314 -18.53 12.84 17.76
N CYS A 315 -19.34 12.47 16.76
CA CYS A 315 -20.79 12.42 16.87
C CYS A 315 -21.20 11.13 17.59
N ILE A 316 -22.16 11.20 18.52
CA ILE A 316 -22.62 10.05 19.32
C ILE A 316 -24.09 9.66 19.08
N THR A 317 -24.79 10.40 18.24
CA THR A 317 -26.17 10.11 17.84
C THR A 317 -26.19 9.37 16.50
N ASN A 318 -27.33 8.74 16.19
CA ASN A 318 -27.52 8.01 14.93
C ASN A 318 -27.70 8.98 13.75
N GLU A 319 -27.56 8.47 12.52
CA GLU A 319 -27.72 9.27 11.30
C GLU A 319 -29.14 9.80 11.06
N THR A 320 -30.16 9.22 11.70
CA THR A 320 -31.54 9.71 11.61
C THR A 320 -31.82 10.90 12.55
N ASP A 321 -30.90 11.23 13.47
CA ASP A 321 -31.04 12.36 14.39
C ASP A 321 -30.51 13.64 13.73
N ASN A 322 -31.44 14.51 13.32
CA ASN A 322 -31.12 15.80 12.72
C ASN A 322 -30.68 16.88 13.73
N THR A 323 -30.62 16.55 15.03
CA THR A 323 -30.03 17.37 16.10
C THR A 323 -28.88 16.62 16.78
N PRO A 324 -27.79 16.32 16.04
CA PRO A 324 -26.79 15.38 16.50
C PRO A 324 -26.01 15.88 17.72
N THR A 325 -25.66 14.97 18.63
CA THR A 325 -24.85 15.32 19.80
C THR A 325 -23.39 14.95 19.57
N PHE A 326 -22.49 15.88 19.90
CA PHE A 326 -21.05 15.72 19.78
C PHE A 326 -20.40 15.65 21.16
N THR A 327 -19.28 14.92 21.26
CA THR A 327 -18.44 14.85 22.46
C THR A 327 -16.95 14.89 22.10
N TRP A 328 -16.14 15.32 23.06
CA TRP A 328 -14.69 15.40 22.96
C TRP A 328 -14.06 15.30 24.35
N ASN A 329 -12.75 15.13 24.38
CA ASN A 329 -11.95 15.13 25.59
C ASN A 329 -11.52 16.55 25.98
N PRO A 330 -11.29 16.80 27.28
CA PRO A 330 -10.83 18.10 27.73
C PRO A 330 -9.48 18.49 27.10
N SER A 331 -9.37 19.76 26.75
CA SER A 331 -8.10 20.41 26.43
C SER A 331 -7.36 20.80 27.72
N TYR A 332 -6.06 21.03 27.59
CA TYR A 332 -5.18 21.48 28.66
C TYR A 332 -4.47 22.78 28.30
N HIS A 333 -4.27 23.64 29.30
CA HIS A 333 -3.39 24.80 29.24
C HIS A 333 -2.96 25.17 30.66
N HIS A 334 -1.75 25.71 30.83
CA HIS A 334 -1.23 26.06 32.16
C HIS A 334 -2.08 27.11 32.89
N SER A 335 -2.79 27.98 32.16
CA SER A 335 -3.73 28.95 32.75
C SER A 335 -5.12 28.36 33.01
N GLY A 336 -5.39 27.14 32.53
CA GLY A 336 -6.70 26.52 32.48
C GLY A 336 -7.47 26.82 31.19
N ILE A 337 -8.56 26.08 30.96
CA ILE A 337 -9.45 26.25 29.80
C ILE A 337 -10.64 27.12 30.18
N LYS A 338 -10.85 28.19 29.41
CA LYS A 338 -11.99 29.11 29.52
C LYS A 338 -13.25 28.52 28.90
N GLY A 339 -13.12 27.84 27.77
CA GLY A 339 -14.24 27.15 27.11
C GLY A 339 -13.93 26.71 25.68
N TYR A 340 -14.95 26.16 25.01
CA TYR A 340 -14.86 25.66 23.65
C TYR A 340 -15.70 26.49 22.68
N TYR A 341 -15.28 26.45 21.41
CA TYR A 341 -15.97 27.07 20.29
C TYR A 341 -16.19 26.02 19.21
N VAL A 342 -17.43 25.94 18.72
CA VAL A 342 -17.86 24.94 17.75
C VAL A 342 -18.47 25.59 16.52
N LYS A 343 -18.40 24.90 15.39
CA LYS A 343 -19.16 25.22 14.17
C LYS A 343 -19.40 23.97 13.34
N ILE A 344 -20.43 24.01 12.50
CA ILE A 344 -20.73 22.95 11.53
C ILE A 344 -20.60 23.55 10.13
N ASP A 345 -19.85 22.87 9.27
CA ASP A 345 -19.53 23.29 7.91
C ASP A 345 -18.96 24.73 7.88
N ASN A 346 -19.59 25.59 7.07
CA ASN A 346 -19.21 26.99 6.88
C ASN A 346 -19.99 27.96 7.79
N ASN A 347 -20.73 27.44 8.77
CA ASN A 347 -21.47 28.30 9.69
C ASN A 347 -20.53 29.06 10.65
N PRO A 348 -20.98 30.22 11.19
CA PRO A 348 -20.24 30.94 12.21
C PRO A 348 -19.95 30.09 13.45
N GLU A 349 -18.82 30.36 14.11
CA GLU A 349 -18.49 29.72 15.38
C GLU A 349 -19.37 30.22 16.53
N ILE A 350 -19.68 29.31 17.44
CA ILE A 350 -20.51 29.54 18.62
C ILE A 350 -19.70 29.16 19.86
N SER A 351 -19.66 30.05 20.86
CA SER A 351 -19.10 29.74 22.16
C SER A 351 -20.08 28.91 22.97
N ILE A 352 -19.60 27.79 23.52
CA ILE A 352 -20.43 26.83 24.26
C ILE A 352 -20.00 26.68 25.73
N GLY A 353 -19.07 27.53 26.18
CA GLY A 353 -18.50 27.46 27.53
C GLY A 353 -17.58 26.25 27.71
N ASN A 354 -17.22 25.95 28.97
CA ASN A 354 -16.36 24.83 29.32
C ASN A 354 -17.20 23.56 29.57
N VAL A 355 -17.71 22.98 28.48
CA VAL A 355 -18.46 21.72 28.44
C VAL A 355 -17.71 20.69 27.59
N LEU A 356 -18.07 19.41 27.72
CA LEU A 356 -17.45 18.29 26.96
C LEU A 356 -18.43 17.58 26.01
N ASN A 357 -19.62 18.14 25.87
CA ASN A 357 -20.61 17.74 24.88
C ASN A 357 -21.38 18.95 24.39
N TRP A 358 -21.94 18.84 23.19
CA TRP A 358 -22.78 19.88 22.62
C TRP A 358 -23.75 19.32 21.58
N THR A 359 -24.95 19.87 21.57
CA THR A 359 -26.03 19.57 20.62
C THR A 359 -26.47 20.88 19.98
N PRO A 360 -26.61 20.95 18.63
CA PRO A 360 -27.11 22.13 17.95
C PRO A 360 -28.55 22.39 18.40
N SER A 361 -28.90 23.67 18.57
CA SER A 361 -30.24 24.07 19.02
C SER A 361 -31.32 23.94 17.94
N SER A 362 -30.92 23.69 16.69
CA SER A 362 -31.80 23.63 15.54
C SER A 362 -31.45 22.41 14.68
N PRO A 363 -32.45 21.79 14.02
CA PRO A 363 -32.21 20.71 13.08
C PRO A 363 -31.26 21.10 11.95
N ILE A 364 -30.37 20.18 11.60
CA ILE A 364 -29.47 20.25 10.45
C ILE A 364 -30.14 19.48 9.31
N LYS A 365 -29.88 19.92 8.07
CA LYS A 365 -30.44 19.26 6.88
C LYS A 365 -29.81 17.90 6.65
N ASP A 366 -30.49 17.06 5.88
CA ASP A 366 -29.90 15.81 5.39
C ASP A 366 -28.65 16.08 4.54
N GLY A 367 -27.68 15.18 4.62
CA GLY A 367 -26.42 15.24 3.90
C GLY A 367 -25.21 14.92 4.77
N SER A 368 -24.03 15.03 4.14
CA SER A 368 -22.74 14.88 4.82
C SER A 368 -22.26 16.23 5.34
N HIS A 369 -21.80 16.26 6.58
CA HIS A 369 -21.43 17.45 7.32
C HIS A 369 -20.10 17.27 8.04
N ILE A 370 -19.46 18.39 8.38
CA ILE A 370 -18.24 18.42 9.19
C ILE A 370 -18.47 19.27 10.44
N PHE A 371 -18.30 18.65 11.60
CA PHE A 371 -18.26 19.34 12.89
C PHE A 371 -16.83 19.78 13.19
N TYR A 372 -16.65 21.04 13.61
CA TYR A 372 -15.37 21.61 14.02
C TYR A 372 -15.43 22.09 15.46
N ILE A 373 -14.35 21.91 16.20
CA ILE A 373 -14.18 22.39 17.57
C ILE A 373 -12.76 22.89 17.85
N ARG A 374 -12.64 23.91 18.70
CA ARG A 374 -11.38 24.40 19.29
C ARG A 374 -11.57 24.81 20.75
N ALA A 375 -10.48 24.86 21.51
CA ALA A 375 -10.44 25.36 22.88
C ALA A 375 -9.91 26.80 22.96
N GLU A 376 -10.33 27.54 23.98
CA GLU A 376 -9.81 28.84 24.41
C GLU A 376 -9.29 28.73 25.85
N SER A 377 -8.08 29.23 26.11
CA SER A 377 -7.49 29.28 27.45
C SER A 377 -8.02 30.47 28.27
N ASN A 378 -7.74 30.49 29.58
CA ASN A 378 -8.06 31.63 30.44
C ASN A 378 -7.29 32.91 30.07
N GLU A 379 -6.20 32.79 29.32
CA GLU A 379 -5.42 33.91 28.77
C GLU A 379 -5.93 34.38 27.39
N GLY A 380 -6.96 33.73 26.83
CA GLY A 380 -7.56 34.10 25.55
C GLY A 380 -6.80 33.58 24.33
N THR A 381 -5.88 32.63 24.51
CA THR A 381 -5.20 31.92 23.43
C THR A 381 -6.02 30.72 22.96
N ASN A 382 -5.93 30.39 21.67
CA ASN A 382 -6.80 29.39 21.04
C ASN A 382 -6.00 28.18 20.54
N SER A 383 -6.59 26.98 20.67
CA SER A 383 -6.06 25.77 20.03
C SER A 383 -6.30 25.82 18.52
N LYS A 384 -5.70 24.88 17.79
CA LYS A 384 -6.14 24.58 16.42
C LYS A 384 -7.55 23.96 16.45
N TYR A 385 -8.24 24.07 15.33
CA TYR A 385 -9.48 23.34 15.10
C TYR A 385 -9.21 21.84 14.92
N VAL A 386 -10.08 21.03 15.48
CA VAL A 386 -10.21 19.59 15.23
C VAL A 386 -11.60 19.35 14.68
N SER A 387 -11.76 18.32 13.85
CA SER A 387 -13.03 18.04 13.18
C SER A 387 -13.38 16.56 13.13
N CYS A 388 -14.68 16.26 13.06
CA CYS A 388 -15.20 14.94 12.70
C CYS A 388 -16.29 15.05 11.64
N MET A 389 -16.37 14.07 10.74
CA MET A 389 -17.45 13.96 9.76
C MET A 389 -18.65 13.25 10.36
N PHE A 390 -19.86 13.61 9.93
CA PHE A 390 -21.10 12.92 10.25
C PHE A 390 -22.10 13.05 9.09
N THR A 391 -23.11 12.18 9.07
CA THR A 391 -24.17 12.19 8.06
C THR A 391 -25.52 12.29 8.76
N ILE A 392 -26.43 13.05 8.17
CA ILE A 392 -27.85 13.06 8.55
C ILE A 392 -28.66 12.53 7.38
N ASP A 393 -29.52 11.57 7.68
CA ASP A 393 -30.45 10.96 6.74
C ASP A 393 -31.79 10.72 7.45
N THR A 394 -32.64 11.75 7.47
CA THR A 394 -33.98 11.63 8.05
C THR A 394 -34.94 10.80 7.20
N SER A 395 -34.56 10.42 5.97
CA SER A 395 -35.38 9.52 5.15
C SER A 395 -35.39 8.08 5.66
N LYS A 396 -34.42 7.71 6.49
CA LYS A 396 -34.31 6.39 7.14
C LYS A 396 -34.99 6.31 8.50
N ILE A 397 -35.79 7.30 8.88
CA ILE A 397 -36.54 7.20 10.13
C ILE A 397 -37.57 6.09 9.96
N ASP A 398 -37.53 5.12 10.88
CA ASP A 398 -38.44 4.00 11.04
C ASP A 398 -38.78 3.98 12.54
N ARG A 399 -39.93 4.57 12.89
CA ARG A 399 -40.29 4.84 14.30
C ARG A 399 -40.72 3.60 15.06
N ASP A 400 -41.43 2.68 14.41
CA ASP A 400 -41.98 1.48 15.05
C ASP A 400 -41.16 0.21 14.80
N ARG A 401 -40.18 0.29 13.89
CA ARG A 401 -39.15 -0.73 13.63
C ARG A 401 -39.68 -1.97 12.94
N ASP A 402 -40.63 -1.80 12.03
CA ASP A 402 -41.16 -2.89 11.23
C ASP A 402 -40.37 -3.15 9.93
N GLY A 403 -39.41 -2.28 9.59
CA GLY A 403 -38.55 -2.40 8.43
C GLY A 403 -38.93 -1.48 7.27
N TRP A 404 -40.04 -0.74 7.38
CA TRP A 404 -40.41 0.33 6.45
C TRP A 404 -40.10 1.69 7.06
N THR A 405 -39.66 2.63 6.24
CA THR A 405 -39.43 4.00 6.72
C THR A 405 -40.74 4.75 6.82
N ASP A 406 -40.82 5.71 7.74
CA ASP A 406 -42.03 6.53 7.92
C ASP A 406 -42.46 7.19 6.61
N LYS A 407 -41.50 7.51 5.74
CA LYS A 407 -41.73 8.14 4.44
C LYS A 407 -42.35 7.17 3.44
N GLU A 408 -41.94 5.90 3.46
CA GLU A 408 -42.54 4.84 2.65
C GLU A 408 -43.97 4.58 3.13
N GLU A 409 -44.17 4.46 4.44
CA GLU A 409 -45.50 4.25 5.01
C GLU A 409 -46.46 5.40 4.73
N GLU A 410 -46.03 6.66 4.88
CA GLU A 410 -46.83 7.83 4.49
C GLU A 410 -47.18 7.82 2.99
N LYS A 411 -46.26 7.36 2.13
CA LYS A 411 -46.48 7.24 0.68
C LYS A 411 -47.52 6.15 0.38
N HIS A 412 -47.51 5.05 1.12
CA HIS A 412 -48.40 3.90 0.92
C HIS A 412 -49.66 3.93 1.80
N GLY A 413 -49.81 4.94 2.65
CA GLY A 413 -51.00 5.20 3.46
C GLY A 413 -51.12 4.33 4.72
N THR A 414 -50.01 3.76 5.18
CA THR A 414 -49.92 2.97 6.42
C THR A 414 -49.48 3.86 7.59
N ASP A 415 -49.72 3.47 8.85
CA ASP A 415 -49.42 4.25 10.06
C ASP A 415 -47.98 4.05 10.56
N PRO A 416 -47.11 5.07 10.48
CA PRO A 416 -45.70 4.99 10.88
C PRO A 416 -45.39 4.84 12.37
N ASN A 417 -46.37 4.42 13.16
CA ASN A 417 -46.22 4.20 14.59
C ASN A 417 -46.84 2.88 15.05
N ASP A 418 -47.39 2.09 14.13
CA ASP A 418 -47.97 0.78 14.39
C ASP A 418 -47.20 -0.28 13.59
N PRO A 419 -46.37 -1.12 14.24
CA PRO A 419 -45.52 -2.10 13.55
C PRO A 419 -46.29 -3.26 12.89
N ASN A 420 -47.63 -3.21 12.92
CA ASN A 420 -48.50 -4.12 12.18
C ASN A 420 -49.19 -3.44 10.99
N SER A 421 -48.82 -2.20 10.70
CA SER A 421 -49.38 -1.36 9.65
C SER A 421 -48.27 -0.97 8.67
N TYR A 422 -47.95 -1.87 7.76
CA TYR A 422 -46.91 -1.67 6.73
C TYR A 422 -47.48 -1.93 5.32
N PRO A 423 -46.78 -1.46 4.26
CA PRO A 423 -47.14 -1.77 2.88
C PRO A 423 -47.20 -3.28 2.66
N SER A 424 -48.22 -3.77 1.92
CA SER A 424 -48.27 -5.18 1.53
C SER A 424 -47.13 -5.48 0.56
N ASP A 425 -46.42 -6.57 0.83
CA ASP A 425 -45.21 -7.02 0.15
C ASP A 425 -45.20 -8.56 0.32
N VAL A 426 -45.79 -9.27 -0.64
CA VAL A 426 -46.09 -10.70 -0.52
C VAL A 426 -44.82 -11.56 -0.56
N ASP A 427 -43.85 -11.19 -1.38
CA ASP A 427 -42.59 -11.94 -1.53
C ASP A 427 -41.44 -11.42 -0.64
N ASN A 428 -41.61 -10.27 0.02
CA ASN A 428 -40.67 -9.62 0.92
C ASN A 428 -39.40 -9.12 0.21
N ASP A 429 -39.51 -8.64 -1.03
CA ASP A 429 -38.41 -8.04 -1.78
C ASP A 429 -38.21 -6.53 -1.53
N HIS A 430 -39.04 -5.96 -0.63
CA HIS A 430 -39.08 -4.53 -0.26
C HIS A 430 -39.67 -3.63 -1.35
N ILE A 431 -40.38 -4.20 -2.34
CA ILE A 431 -41.22 -3.49 -3.32
C ILE A 431 -42.68 -3.76 -2.96
N PRO A 432 -43.48 -2.74 -2.60
CA PRO A 432 -44.88 -2.98 -2.27
C PRO A 432 -45.68 -3.56 -3.45
N ASP A 433 -46.62 -4.47 -3.18
CA ASP A 433 -47.51 -5.16 -4.15
C ASP A 433 -48.20 -4.20 -5.16
N ALA A 434 -48.38 -2.93 -4.80
CA ALA A 434 -49.01 -1.94 -5.67
C ALA A 434 -48.06 -1.38 -6.75
N GLU A 435 -46.75 -1.51 -6.55
CA GLU A 435 -45.67 -1.05 -7.44
C GLU A 435 -44.86 -2.20 -8.05
N ASP A 436 -44.99 -3.39 -7.46
CA ASP A 436 -44.44 -4.62 -7.99
C ASP A 436 -45.25 -5.10 -9.22
N LYS A 437 -44.55 -5.77 -10.14
CA LYS A 437 -45.10 -6.32 -11.37
C LYS A 437 -45.25 -7.84 -11.31
N ASP A 438 -44.67 -8.48 -10.31
CA ASP A 438 -44.60 -9.92 -10.11
C ASP A 438 -44.61 -10.18 -8.59
N ASN A 439 -45.76 -9.97 -7.93
CA ASN A 439 -45.80 -9.83 -6.46
C ASN A 439 -45.47 -11.11 -5.68
N ASP A 440 -45.37 -12.26 -6.34
CA ASP A 440 -44.90 -13.50 -5.74
C ASP A 440 -43.55 -13.98 -6.29
N ASN A 441 -42.96 -13.21 -7.21
CA ASN A 441 -41.65 -13.40 -7.82
C ASN A 441 -41.46 -14.82 -8.41
N ASP A 442 -42.52 -15.40 -8.97
CA ASP A 442 -42.49 -16.73 -9.57
C ASP A 442 -42.02 -16.74 -11.04
N GLY A 443 -41.81 -15.55 -11.61
CA GLY A 443 -41.31 -15.33 -12.97
C GLY A 443 -42.40 -14.91 -13.96
N TYR A 444 -43.67 -14.91 -13.56
CA TYR A 444 -44.80 -14.49 -14.39
C TYR A 444 -45.44 -13.22 -13.85
N ASN A 445 -45.24 -12.11 -14.56
CA ASN A 445 -45.84 -10.83 -14.12
C ASN A 445 -47.35 -10.90 -13.89
N ASP A 446 -47.85 -10.16 -12.90
CA ASP A 446 -49.24 -10.13 -12.44
C ASP A 446 -50.26 -10.01 -13.57
N LYS A 447 -49.91 -9.20 -14.58
CA LYS A 447 -50.77 -8.94 -15.72
C LYS A 447 -50.94 -10.20 -16.56
N MET A 448 -49.87 -10.94 -16.80
CA MET A 448 -49.90 -12.21 -17.51
C MET A 448 -50.81 -13.19 -16.76
N GLU A 449 -50.54 -13.39 -15.47
CA GLU A 449 -51.31 -14.30 -14.63
C GLU A 449 -52.80 -13.96 -14.56
N TYR A 450 -53.14 -12.68 -14.45
CA TYR A 450 -54.52 -12.22 -14.53
C TYR A 450 -55.23 -12.70 -15.81
N PHE A 451 -54.54 -12.69 -16.96
CA PHE A 451 -55.09 -13.17 -18.22
C PHE A 451 -55.16 -14.69 -18.30
N TYR A 452 -54.20 -15.40 -17.70
CA TYR A 452 -54.21 -16.86 -17.59
C TYR A 452 -55.12 -17.39 -16.46
N GLY A 453 -55.67 -16.50 -15.64
CA GLY A 453 -56.55 -16.84 -14.52
C GLY A 453 -55.82 -17.47 -13.34
N THR A 454 -54.52 -17.24 -13.24
CA THR A 454 -53.67 -17.67 -12.13
C THR A 454 -53.54 -16.54 -11.09
N ASN A 455 -52.85 -16.76 -9.98
CA ASN A 455 -52.99 -15.91 -8.80
C ASN A 455 -51.67 -15.19 -8.52
N PRO A 456 -51.61 -13.86 -8.73
CA PRO A 456 -50.37 -13.07 -8.67
C PRO A 456 -49.89 -12.73 -7.27
N PHE A 457 -50.16 -13.62 -6.33
CA PHE A 457 -49.80 -13.53 -4.92
C PHE A 457 -49.55 -14.94 -4.35
N ASP A 458 -49.46 -15.97 -5.19
CA ASP A 458 -49.22 -17.36 -4.82
C ASP A 458 -48.24 -17.98 -5.82
N PRO A 459 -46.95 -18.13 -5.44
CA PRO A 459 -45.88 -18.54 -6.37
C PRO A 459 -46.00 -19.99 -6.85
N TYR A 460 -47.05 -20.71 -6.42
CA TYR A 460 -47.41 -22.04 -6.90
C TYR A 460 -48.59 -22.03 -7.88
N SER A 461 -49.11 -20.85 -8.20
CA SER A 461 -50.25 -20.63 -9.05
C SER A 461 -49.83 -19.81 -10.26
N HIS A 462 -49.10 -20.44 -11.17
CA HIS A 462 -48.63 -19.85 -12.43
C HIS A 462 -49.20 -20.55 -13.66
N PRO A 463 -49.09 -19.94 -14.87
CA PRO A 463 -49.41 -20.60 -16.12
C PRO A 463 -48.57 -21.88 -16.33
N LYS A 464 -49.09 -22.81 -17.13
CA LYS A 464 -48.29 -23.98 -17.52
C LYS A 464 -47.26 -23.55 -18.56
N ASP A 465 -46.04 -23.96 -18.30
CA ASP A 465 -44.86 -23.66 -19.10
C ASP A 465 -43.96 -24.90 -19.02
N THR A 466 -43.89 -25.64 -20.11
CA THR A 466 -43.32 -26.99 -20.16
C THR A 466 -41.80 -26.96 -20.12
N ASP A 467 -41.16 -25.95 -20.71
CA ASP A 467 -39.71 -25.78 -20.73
C ASP A 467 -39.19 -24.75 -19.70
N ASN A 468 -40.09 -23.96 -19.10
CA ASN A 468 -39.84 -22.91 -18.12
C ASN A 468 -39.02 -21.74 -18.68
N ASP A 469 -39.24 -21.37 -19.94
CA ASP A 469 -38.59 -20.21 -20.57
C ASP A 469 -39.29 -18.87 -20.28
N GLY A 470 -40.45 -18.91 -19.61
CA GLY A 470 -41.27 -17.74 -19.26
C GLY A 470 -42.39 -17.43 -20.26
N ILE A 471 -42.60 -18.28 -21.26
CA ILE A 471 -43.70 -18.20 -22.22
C ILE A 471 -44.65 -19.39 -21.96
N PRO A 472 -45.90 -19.16 -21.54
CA PRO A 472 -46.82 -20.27 -21.28
C PRO A 472 -47.16 -21.08 -22.53
N ASP A 473 -47.35 -22.41 -22.38
CA ASP A 473 -47.65 -23.35 -23.48
C ASP A 473 -48.83 -22.89 -24.37
N GLU A 474 -49.94 -22.48 -23.71
CA GLU A 474 -51.17 -22.15 -24.41
C GLU A 474 -51.33 -20.64 -24.58
N ASN A 475 -52.05 -20.22 -25.63
CA ASN A 475 -52.51 -18.83 -25.72
C ASN A 475 -53.37 -18.50 -24.50
N SER A 476 -53.21 -17.28 -23.98
CA SER A 476 -54.13 -16.74 -22.97
C SER A 476 -55.60 -16.87 -23.43
N PRO A 477 -56.55 -17.15 -22.53
CA PRO A 477 -57.99 -17.27 -22.82
C PRO A 477 -58.62 -16.11 -23.62
N ASP A 478 -58.03 -14.92 -23.55
CA ASP A 478 -58.48 -13.72 -24.27
C ASP A 478 -57.62 -13.35 -25.50
N ASN A 479 -56.60 -14.17 -25.80
CA ASN A 479 -55.62 -14.02 -26.89
C ASN A 479 -54.77 -12.74 -26.81
N ASN A 480 -54.56 -12.17 -25.62
CA ASN A 480 -53.63 -11.05 -25.45
C ASN A 480 -52.15 -11.49 -25.37
N TYR A 481 -51.92 -12.73 -24.95
CA TYR A 481 -50.63 -13.41 -24.95
C TYR A 481 -50.72 -14.64 -25.86
N THR A 482 -49.77 -14.73 -26.78
CA THR A 482 -49.56 -15.91 -27.62
C THR A 482 -48.77 -16.93 -26.81
N GLY A 483 -49.22 -18.18 -26.81
CA GLY A 483 -48.51 -19.29 -26.17
C GLY A 483 -47.24 -19.65 -26.93
N ASP A 484 -46.43 -20.50 -26.31
CA ASP A 484 -45.22 -21.01 -26.93
C ASP A 484 -45.55 -21.79 -28.21
N ILE A 485 -44.64 -21.70 -29.18
CA ILE A 485 -44.74 -22.35 -30.48
C ILE A 485 -43.92 -23.65 -30.55
N ASP A 486 -43.11 -23.92 -29.52
CA ASP A 486 -42.19 -25.05 -29.37
C ASP A 486 -42.11 -25.41 -27.87
N ASP A 487 -43.21 -25.98 -27.34
CA ASP A 487 -43.50 -26.16 -25.90
C ASP A 487 -42.39 -26.90 -25.12
N ASP A 488 -41.56 -27.73 -25.78
CA ASP A 488 -40.46 -28.46 -25.14
C ASP A 488 -39.05 -28.04 -25.60
N ASN A 489 -39.00 -27.08 -26.52
CA ASN A 489 -37.82 -26.40 -27.04
C ASN A 489 -36.77 -27.34 -27.64
N ASP A 490 -37.22 -28.44 -28.26
CA ASP A 490 -36.34 -29.34 -29.02
C ASP A 490 -35.97 -28.79 -30.42
N GLY A 491 -36.63 -27.69 -30.80
CA GLY A 491 -36.39 -26.93 -32.01
C GLY A 491 -37.30 -27.33 -33.17
N LEU A 492 -38.38 -28.06 -32.92
CA LEU A 492 -39.44 -28.40 -33.86
C LEU A 492 -40.78 -27.81 -33.37
N PRO A 493 -41.46 -26.95 -34.15
CA PRO A 493 -42.69 -26.32 -33.66
C PRO A 493 -43.83 -27.32 -33.43
N ASP A 494 -44.65 -27.08 -32.41
CA ASP A 494 -45.83 -27.86 -32.00
C ASP A 494 -46.74 -28.26 -33.17
N GLU A 495 -46.99 -27.33 -34.10
CA GLU A 495 -47.84 -27.59 -35.26
C GLU A 495 -47.25 -28.70 -36.15
N ILE A 496 -45.93 -28.73 -36.31
CA ILE A 496 -45.22 -29.73 -37.09
C ILE A 496 -45.21 -31.06 -36.36
N GLU A 497 -44.96 -31.06 -35.06
CA GLU A 497 -44.96 -32.25 -34.22
C GLU A 497 -46.29 -32.99 -34.23
N ASN A 498 -47.38 -32.25 -34.10
CA ASN A 498 -48.73 -32.80 -34.24
C ASN A 498 -48.98 -33.43 -35.63
N ILE A 499 -48.36 -32.90 -36.70
CA ILE A 499 -48.45 -33.46 -38.05
C ILE A 499 -47.62 -34.74 -38.18
N ILE A 500 -46.42 -34.78 -37.58
CA ILE A 500 -45.50 -35.91 -37.68
C ILE A 500 -45.75 -37.02 -36.65
N GLY A 501 -46.60 -36.74 -35.65
CA GLY A 501 -47.02 -37.67 -34.61
C GLY A 501 -46.08 -37.75 -33.41
N THR A 502 -45.25 -36.73 -33.19
CA THR A 502 -44.43 -36.56 -31.97
C THR A 502 -45.19 -35.75 -30.93
N ASN A 503 -44.68 -35.68 -29.71
CA ASN A 503 -45.32 -35.07 -28.56
C ASN A 503 -44.69 -33.69 -28.29
N PRO A 504 -45.44 -32.59 -28.50
CA PRO A 504 -44.91 -31.23 -28.34
C PRO A 504 -44.41 -30.85 -26.95
N LYS A 505 -44.69 -31.70 -25.94
CA LYS A 505 -44.34 -31.45 -24.55
C LYS A 505 -43.25 -32.40 -24.04
N TRP A 506 -42.52 -33.08 -24.92
CA TRP A 506 -41.53 -34.08 -24.54
C TRP A 506 -40.33 -34.18 -25.49
N ASN A 507 -39.32 -33.34 -25.21
CA ASN A 507 -38.08 -33.16 -25.97
C ASN A 507 -37.12 -34.36 -26.17
N LYS A 508 -37.59 -35.59 -25.99
CA LYS A 508 -36.80 -36.82 -26.15
C LYS A 508 -37.26 -37.68 -27.32
N ASP A 509 -38.45 -37.47 -27.86
CA ASP A 509 -38.92 -38.17 -29.04
C ASP A 509 -38.32 -37.60 -30.34
N VAL A 510 -37.81 -36.37 -30.30
CA VAL A 510 -37.07 -35.76 -31.41
C VAL A 510 -35.65 -35.34 -31.04
N GLU A 511 -34.73 -35.48 -31.98
CA GLU A 511 -33.41 -34.86 -31.90
C GLU A 511 -33.06 -34.11 -33.19
N LYS A 512 -32.93 -32.79 -33.09
CA LYS A 512 -32.48 -31.93 -34.18
C LYS A 512 -31.02 -32.16 -34.53
N ILE A 513 -30.77 -32.39 -35.81
CA ILE A 513 -29.44 -32.56 -36.40
C ILE A 513 -29.24 -31.63 -37.60
N THR A 514 -28.07 -31.01 -37.71
CA THR A 514 -27.74 -30.12 -38.83
C THR A 514 -26.67 -30.72 -39.73
N ILE A 515 -27.02 -30.98 -41.00
CA ILE A 515 -26.09 -31.53 -41.99
C ILE A 515 -25.94 -30.51 -43.12
N LYS A 516 -24.72 -29.99 -43.29
CA LYS A 516 -24.37 -28.98 -44.31
C LYS A 516 -25.29 -27.73 -44.30
N GLY A 517 -25.66 -27.27 -43.10
CA GLY A 517 -26.49 -26.07 -42.92
C GLY A 517 -27.99 -26.29 -43.13
N LYS A 518 -28.44 -27.54 -43.28
CA LYS A 518 -29.86 -27.91 -43.32
C LYS A 518 -30.23 -28.71 -42.09
N ASN A 519 -31.39 -28.41 -41.50
CA ASN A 519 -31.89 -29.11 -40.32
C ASN A 519 -32.67 -30.36 -40.75
N PHE A 520 -32.43 -31.43 -40.02
CA PHE A 520 -33.19 -32.67 -40.06
C PHE A 520 -33.48 -33.08 -38.62
N TYR A 521 -34.49 -33.92 -38.42
CA TYR A 521 -34.94 -34.30 -37.10
C TYR A 521 -34.97 -35.83 -37.04
N LEU A 522 -34.22 -36.41 -36.11
CA LEU A 522 -34.33 -37.82 -35.80
C LEU A 522 -35.60 -38.00 -34.96
N VAL A 523 -36.49 -38.88 -35.40
CA VAL A 523 -37.82 -39.04 -34.80
C VAL A 523 -37.97 -40.47 -34.29
N ASP A 524 -38.28 -40.59 -33.01
CA ASP A 524 -38.70 -41.79 -32.30
C ASP A 524 -40.24 -41.79 -32.32
N GLN A 525 -40.84 -42.72 -33.09
CA GLN A 525 -42.29 -42.72 -33.31
C GLN A 525 -43.03 -43.62 -32.32
N ASP A 526 -42.34 -44.53 -31.64
CA ASP A 526 -42.94 -45.47 -30.69
C ASP A 526 -42.51 -45.24 -29.23
N ASN A 527 -41.74 -44.18 -29.00
CA ASN A 527 -41.25 -43.70 -27.71
C ASN A 527 -40.41 -44.76 -26.97
N ASP A 528 -39.70 -45.62 -27.71
CA ASP A 528 -38.84 -46.66 -27.14
C ASP A 528 -37.39 -46.18 -26.88
N THR A 529 -37.11 -44.90 -27.13
CA THR A 529 -35.81 -44.20 -27.08
C THR A 529 -34.86 -44.54 -28.23
N ILE A 530 -35.39 -45.11 -29.33
CA ILE A 530 -34.68 -45.42 -30.55
C ILE A 530 -35.30 -44.64 -31.71
N TYR A 531 -34.49 -43.83 -32.39
CA TYR A 531 -34.97 -43.09 -33.55
C TYR A 531 -35.26 -44.03 -34.73
N ASP A 532 -36.51 -44.03 -35.17
CA ASP A 532 -37.04 -44.87 -36.25
C ASP A 532 -36.82 -44.25 -37.63
N THR A 533 -37.02 -42.94 -37.71
CA THR A 533 -37.06 -42.20 -38.98
C THR A 533 -36.30 -40.89 -38.91
N LEU A 534 -35.96 -40.36 -40.09
CA LEU A 534 -35.37 -39.04 -40.24
C LEU A 534 -36.35 -38.13 -40.97
N TYR A 535 -36.81 -37.09 -40.29
CA TYR A 535 -37.69 -36.08 -40.87
C TYR A 535 -36.88 -34.94 -41.49
N ASN A 536 -37.22 -34.58 -42.73
CA ASN A 536 -36.71 -33.41 -43.42
C ASN A 536 -37.82 -32.35 -43.55
N PRO A 537 -37.73 -31.23 -42.80
CA PRO A 537 -38.76 -30.18 -42.81
C PRO A 537 -38.83 -29.42 -44.15
N GLU A 538 -37.75 -29.33 -44.93
CA GLU A 538 -37.74 -28.53 -46.18
C GLU A 538 -38.65 -29.11 -47.27
N ILE A 539 -38.86 -30.43 -47.22
CA ILE A 539 -39.67 -31.16 -48.21
C ILE A 539 -40.79 -31.98 -47.54
N SER A 540 -40.96 -31.82 -46.22
CA SER A 540 -41.94 -32.53 -45.38
C SER A 540 -41.98 -34.04 -45.66
N ASN A 541 -40.80 -34.69 -45.67
CA ASN A 541 -40.70 -36.12 -46.00
C ASN A 541 -39.84 -36.86 -44.96
N PHE A 542 -40.18 -38.13 -44.74
CA PHE A 542 -39.39 -39.05 -43.92
C PHE A 542 -38.46 -39.91 -44.78
N THR A 543 -37.28 -40.17 -44.23
CA THR A 543 -36.32 -41.11 -44.78
C THR A 543 -35.83 -42.08 -43.70
N ASN A 544 -35.01 -43.04 -44.10
CA ASN A 544 -34.67 -44.16 -43.24
C ASN A 544 -33.56 -43.80 -42.25
N VAL A 545 -33.72 -44.34 -41.04
CA VAL A 545 -32.69 -44.38 -40.00
C VAL A 545 -32.43 -45.84 -39.61
N ALA A 546 -31.21 -46.16 -39.20
CA ALA A 546 -30.91 -47.45 -38.59
C ALA A 546 -29.88 -47.32 -37.47
N LYS A 547 -30.22 -47.82 -36.29
CA LYS A 547 -29.30 -47.90 -35.15
C LYS A 547 -28.29 -49.02 -35.32
N LYS A 548 -27.01 -48.73 -35.08
CA LYS A 548 -25.92 -49.71 -34.97
C LYS A 548 -25.03 -49.37 -33.79
N GLU A 549 -25.07 -50.21 -32.76
CA GLU A 549 -24.32 -50.02 -31.51
C GLU A 549 -24.45 -48.57 -30.98
N ASN A 550 -23.44 -47.74 -31.20
CA ASN A 550 -23.34 -46.36 -30.68
C ASN A 550 -23.59 -45.26 -31.73
N PHE A 551 -24.09 -45.60 -32.92
CA PHE A 551 -24.36 -44.61 -33.97
C PHE A 551 -25.62 -44.93 -34.79
N TYR A 552 -26.17 -43.89 -35.43
CA TYR A 552 -27.26 -44.00 -36.39
C TYR A 552 -26.75 -43.86 -37.82
N LEU A 553 -27.25 -44.69 -38.72
CA LEU A 553 -27.06 -44.56 -40.15
C LEU A 553 -28.23 -43.78 -40.74
N LEU A 554 -27.91 -42.75 -41.53
CA LEU A 554 -28.88 -41.80 -42.06
C LEU A 554 -28.89 -41.86 -43.57
N ASP A 555 -30.07 -42.07 -44.15
CA ASP A 555 -30.34 -41.87 -45.58
C ASP A 555 -30.99 -40.49 -45.74
N ILE A 556 -30.24 -39.48 -46.19
CA ILE A 556 -30.77 -38.11 -46.22
C ILE A 556 -31.48 -37.79 -47.54
N ASN A 557 -31.28 -38.60 -48.57
CA ASN A 557 -31.76 -38.36 -49.92
C ASN A 557 -32.90 -39.31 -50.34
N GLY A 558 -33.19 -40.33 -49.53
CA GLY A 558 -34.28 -41.28 -49.72
C GLY A 558 -34.01 -42.37 -50.76
N ASP A 559 -32.77 -42.54 -51.23
CA ASP A 559 -32.41 -43.55 -52.24
C ASP A 559 -32.21 -44.97 -51.65
N LYS A 560 -32.49 -45.15 -50.36
CA LYS A 560 -32.33 -46.38 -49.58
C LYS A 560 -30.86 -46.81 -49.41
N LYS A 561 -29.92 -45.89 -49.55
CA LYS A 561 -28.51 -46.08 -49.19
C LYS A 561 -28.12 -45.11 -48.09
N TRP A 562 -27.25 -45.58 -47.21
CA TRP A 562 -26.75 -44.78 -46.09
C TRP A 562 -25.77 -43.73 -46.59
N ASP A 563 -26.07 -42.46 -46.31
CA ASP A 563 -25.26 -41.30 -46.68
C ASP A 563 -24.31 -40.90 -45.56
N TYR A 564 -24.82 -40.88 -44.32
CA TYR A 564 -24.09 -40.41 -43.14
C TYR A 564 -24.18 -41.39 -41.97
N LEU A 565 -23.19 -41.31 -41.10
CA LEU A 565 -23.15 -41.92 -39.79
C LEU A 565 -23.17 -40.81 -38.74
N TYR A 566 -24.14 -40.86 -37.81
CA TYR A 566 -24.31 -39.94 -36.70
C TYR A 566 -23.93 -40.60 -35.37
N LYS A 567 -22.98 -40.00 -34.64
CA LYS A 567 -22.62 -40.44 -33.28
C LYS A 567 -23.38 -39.60 -32.27
N THR A 568 -24.28 -40.22 -31.53
CA THR A 568 -25.16 -39.54 -30.55
C THR A 568 -24.38 -38.86 -29.43
N LYS A 569 -23.37 -39.54 -28.87
CA LYS A 569 -22.59 -39.01 -27.72
C LYS A 569 -21.84 -37.73 -28.04
N ASP A 570 -21.26 -37.65 -29.24
CA ASP A 570 -20.38 -36.55 -29.63
C ASP A 570 -21.11 -35.53 -30.52
N LYS A 571 -22.39 -35.78 -30.86
CA LYS A 571 -23.19 -35.05 -31.85
C LYS A 571 -22.45 -34.76 -33.17
N THR A 572 -21.68 -35.75 -33.67
CA THR A 572 -20.85 -35.61 -34.89
C THR A 572 -21.30 -36.49 -36.06
N PHE A 573 -21.09 -36.01 -37.28
CA PHE A 573 -21.44 -36.70 -38.54
C PHE A 573 -20.21 -37.05 -39.37
N SER A 574 -20.23 -38.19 -40.04
CA SER A 574 -19.24 -38.56 -41.06
C SER A 574 -19.92 -39.20 -42.27
N LYS A 575 -19.34 -39.05 -43.47
CA LYS A 575 -19.87 -39.72 -44.67
C LYS A 575 -19.73 -41.23 -44.52
N TYR A 576 -20.80 -41.97 -44.77
CA TYR A 576 -20.78 -43.42 -44.69
C TYR A 576 -20.00 -44.03 -45.87
N LYS A 577 -19.03 -44.91 -45.57
CA LYS A 577 -18.32 -45.73 -46.57
C LYS A 577 -18.59 -47.20 -46.26
N GLN A 578 -19.18 -47.91 -47.22
CA GLN A 578 -19.44 -49.35 -47.10
C GLN A 578 -18.11 -50.13 -47.19
N GLU A 579 -17.67 -50.76 -46.11
CA GLU A 579 -16.43 -51.56 -46.09
C GLU A 579 -16.59 -52.91 -46.80
N LYS A 580 -15.62 -53.27 -47.66
CA LYS A 580 -15.46 -54.62 -48.22
C LYS A 580 -14.92 -55.58 -47.14
N GLN A 581 -15.65 -56.66 -46.86
CA GLN A 581 -15.23 -57.76 -45.98
C GLN A 581 -13.84 -58.31 -46.37
N ASN A 582 -12.87 -58.21 -45.47
CA ASN A 582 -11.55 -58.85 -45.60
C ASN A 582 -11.46 -60.06 -44.66
N PHE A 583 -11.46 -61.25 -45.25
CA PHE A 583 -11.47 -62.58 -44.63
C PHE A 583 -10.21 -62.96 -43.80
N LEU A 584 -9.34 -62.01 -43.44
CA LEU A 584 -8.03 -62.31 -42.82
C LEU A 584 -8.05 -62.44 -41.28
N ILE A 585 -9.15 -62.05 -40.61
CA ILE A 585 -9.22 -61.94 -39.14
C ILE A 585 -9.47 -63.29 -38.44
N ILE A 586 -9.73 -64.38 -39.17
CA ILE A 586 -10.02 -65.71 -38.58
C ILE A 586 -8.76 -66.60 -38.46
N ILE A 587 -7.66 -66.28 -39.14
CA ILE A 587 -6.46 -67.17 -39.19
C ILE A 587 -5.42 -66.81 -38.11
N LEU A 588 -5.38 -65.56 -37.66
CA LEU A 588 -4.39 -65.09 -36.68
C LEU A 588 -4.53 -65.68 -35.25
N PRO A 589 -5.72 -65.98 -34.71
CA PRO A 589 -5.86 -66.59 -33.38
C PRO A 589 -5.52 -68.09 -33.33
N LEU A 590 -5.61 -68.79 -34.47
CA LEU A 590 -5.30 -70.21 -34.59
C LEU A 590 -3.79 -70.49 -34.71
N ILE A 591 -3.03 -69.54 -35.27
CA ILE A 591 -1.57 -69.61 -35.35
C ILE A 591 -0.92 -69.21 -34.01
N THR A 592 -1.49 -68.27 -33.25
CA THR A 592 -1.01 -67.89 -31.92
C THR A 592 -1.27 -68.98 -30.87
N LEU A 593 -2.37 -69.73 -30.97
CA LEU A 593 -2.64 -70.86 -30.07
C LEU A 593 -1.70 -72.07 -30.32
N PHE A 594 -1.33 -72.34 -31.57
CA PHE A 594 -0.38 -73.41 -31.93
C PHE A 594 1.08 -73.06 -31.60
N SER A 595 1.43 -71.78 -31.66
CA SER A 595 2.78 -71.29 -31.33
C SER A 595 3.02 -71.22 -29.83
N ILE A 596 2.02 -70.90 -29.00
CA ILE A 596 2.14 -70.91 -27.53
C ILE A 596 2.27 -72.35 -26.98
N LEU A 597 1.57 -73.33 -27.57
CA LEU A 597 1.69 -74.75 -27.19
C LEU A 597 3.05 -75.36 -27.60
N SER A 598 3.61 -74.89 -28.72
CA SER A 598 4.96 -75.25 -29.18
C SER A 598 6.07 -74.57 -28.36
N LEU A 599 5.83 -73.35 -27.86
CA LEU A 599 6.76 -72.59 -27.02
C LEU A 599 6.92 -73.23 -25.63
N ILE A 600 5.84 -73.77 -25.04
CA ILE A 600 5.87 -74.49 -23.76
C ILE A 600 6.64 -75.82 -23.88
N LEU A 601 6.55 -76.51 -25.03
CA LEU A 601 7.38 -77.69 -25.34
C LEU A 601 8.85 -77.32 -25.64
N PHE A 602 9.11 -76.12 -26.16
CA PHE A 602 10.44 -75.60 -26.47
C PHE A 602 11.21 -75.11 -25.24
N PHE A 603 10.55 -74.46 -24.27
CA PHE A 603 11.16 -74.04 -22.99
C PHE A 603 11.51 -75.23 -22.08
N LYS A 604 10.85 -76.39 -22.24
CA LYS A 604 11.27 -77.66 -21.60
C LYS A 604 12.55 -78.26 -22.24
N LYS A 605 12.93 -77.81 -23.44
CA LYS A 605 14.14 -78.24 -24.17
C LYS A 605 15.33 -77.29 -24.00
N ARG A 606 15.10 -76.07 -23.50
CA ARG A 606 16.12 -75.01 -23.26
C ARG A 606 16.96 -75.23 -21.98
N LYS A 607 17.05 -76.48 -21.51
CA LYS A 607 18.12 -76.97 -20.63
C LYS A 607 19.44 -77.20 -21.38
N LEU A 608 19.54 -76.86 -22.66
CA LEU A 608 20.80 -76.95 -23.41
C LEU A 608 20.99 -75.74 -24.35
N LYS A 609 22.13 -75.05 -24.14
CA LYS A 609 22.80 -74.00 -24.93
C LYS A 609 22.35 -72.55 -24.64
N LYS A 610 22.98 -71.80 -23.73
CA LYS A 610 24.31 -71.12 -23.72
C LYS A 610 24.43 -69.85 -24.59
N HIS A 611 24.80 -68.75 -23.90
CA HIS A 611 25.64 -67.58 -24.27
C HIS A 611 25.05 -66.29 -24.95
N MET A 612 25.31 -65.16 -24.25
CA MET A 612 25.72 -63.77 -24.67
C MET A 612 24.74 -62.88 -25.47
N VAL A 613 24.75 -61.53 -25.50
CA VAL A 613 25.12 -60.32 -24.68
C VAL A 613 24.84 -59.10 -25.63
N GLN A 614 24.35 -57.97 -25.08
CA GLN A 614 24.38 -56.53 -25.52
C GLN A 614 23.71 -55.91 -26.80
N GLU A 615 23.03 -54.78 -26.52
CA GLU A 615 23.05 -53.40 -27.11
C GLU A 615 22.09 -52.84 -28.21
N ASN A 616 21.66 -51.60 -27.89
CA ASN A 616 21.31 -50.39 -28.67
C ASN A 616 19.86 -49.99 -29.07
N THR A 617 19.36 -48.98 -28.34
CA THR A 617 18.86 -47.60 -28.65
C THR A 617 18.19 -47.27 -30.00
N GLN A 618 17.06 -46.55 -29.96
CA GLN A 618 16.62 -45.65 -31.04
C GLN A 618 15.80 -44.43 -30.53
N THR A 619 16.11 -43.29 -31.14
CA THR A 619 15.81 -41.87 -30.91
C THR A 619 14.41 -41.42 -31.35
N ILE A 620 13.87 -40.36 -30.72
CA ILE A 620 12.71 -39.56 -31.18
C ILE A 620 13.25 -38.24 -31.77
N GLU A 621 12.76 -37.85 -32.95
CA GLU A 621 13.21 -36.70 -33.73
C GLU A 621 12.47 -35.38 -33.42
N LYS A 622 13.02 -34.29 -33.96
CA LYS A 622 12.90 -32.87 -33.60
C LYS A 622 11.64 -32.15 -34.16
N GLU A 623 10.61 -32.86 -34.62
CA GLU A 623 9.45 -32.25 -35.31
C GLU A 623 8.27 -31.88 -34.38
N ASP A 624 8.19 -32.44 -33.17
CA ASP A 624 7.04 -32.24 -32.27
C ASP A 624 7.06 -30.91 -31.47
N PHE A 625 8.13 -30.10 -31.55
CA PHE A 625 8.30 -28.91 -30.69
C PHE A 625 8.05 -27.56 -31.39
N GLU A 626 8.20 -27.49 -32.72
CA GLU A 626 7.90 -26.29 -33.53
C GLU A 626 6.38 -26.09 -33.72
N GLU A 627 5.63 -27.20 -33.79
CA GLU A 627 4.17 -27.18 -33.98
C GLU A 627 3.44 -26.63 -32.74
N LEU A 628 3.96 -26.94 -31.54
CA LEU A 628 3.43 -26.44 -30.26
C LEU A 628 3.59 -24.92 -30.10
N ILE A 629 4.65 -24.33 -30.64
CA ILE A 629 4.94 -22.88 -30.56
C ILE A 629 4.05 -22.09 -31.54
N GLN A 630 3.70 -22.66 -32.70
CA GLN A 630 2.72 -22.03 -33.61
C GLN A 630 1.29 -22.05 -33.05
N GLU A 631 0.90 -23.13 -32.38
CA GLU A 631 -0.42 -23.28 -31.76
C GLU A 631 -0.65 -22.22 -30.66
N LEU A 632 0.39 -21.93 -29.86
CA LEU A 632 0.33 -20.94 -28.77
C LEU A 632 0.27 -19.49 -29.29
N ARG A 633 0.95 -19.17 -30.40
CA ARG A 633 0.90 -17.83 -31.02
C ARG A 633 -0.47 -17.51 -31.62
N LYS A 634 -1.19 -18.52 -32.13
CA LYS A 634 -2.49 -18.31 -32.77
C LYS A 634 -3.60 -18.02 -31.77
N ARG A 635 -3.60 -18.70 -30.62
CA ARG A 635 -4.60 -18.50 -29.56
C ARG A 635 -4.55 -17.13 -28.90
N PHE A 636 -3.39 -16.47 -28.90
CA PHE A 636 -3.21 -15.16 -28.25
C PHE A 636 -3.74 -13.97 -29.08
N ASN A 637 -4.00 -14.15 -30.38
CA ASN A 637 -4.43 -13.09 -31.30
C ASN A 637 -5.94 -13.09 -31.63
N GLU A 638 -6.70 -14.13 -31.27
CA GLU A 638 -8.11 -14.26 -31.66
C GLU A 638 -9.11 -13.75 -30.59
N GLU A 639 -8.65 -13.30 -29.42
CA GLU A 639 -9.53 -12.85 -28.31
C GLU A 639 -9.80 -11.34 -28.27
N TYR A 640 -9.47 -10.60 -29.34
CA TYR A 640 -9.67 -9.14 -29.42
C TYR A 640 -10.40 -8.73 -30.71
N LEU A 641 -11.66 -9.12 -30.88
CA LEU A 641 -12.57 -8.53 -31.88
C LEU A 641 -14.05 -8.89 -31.62
N ILE A 642 -14.63 -8.44 -30.50
CA ILE A 642 -16.09 -8.30 -30.35
C ILE A 642 -16.42 -6.98 -29.63
N SER A 643 -16.84 -6.00 -30.40
CA SER A 643 -18.06 -5.19 -30.22
C SER A 643 -17.88 -3.76 -30.73
N SER A 644 -18.76 -3.35 -31.64
CA SER A 644 -18.94 -1.96 -32.03
C SER A 644 -20.40 -1.76 -32.44
N ASP A 645 -21.19 -1.04 -31.63
CA ASP A 645 -22.01 0.11 -32.06
C ASP A 645 -22.57 0.90 -30.83
N PRO A 646 -23.20 2.09 -30.95
CA PRO A 646 -22.57 3.39 -30.68
C PRO A 646 -23.37 4.24 -29.66
N ARG A 647 -22.74 5.32 -29.15
CA ARG A 647 -23.31 6.67 -28.96
C ARG A 647 -22.47 7.54 -28.01
N ASP A 648 -22.35 8.80 -28.42
CA ASP A 648 -22.15 10.01 -27.61
C ASP A 648 -20.75 10.43 -27.11
N ILE A 649 -20.32 11.54 -27.74
CA ILE A 649 -19.72 12.77 -27.20
C ILE A 649 -18.31 13.13 -27.69
N ASP A 650 -18.23 14.41 -27.98
CA ASP A 650 -17.34 15.20 -28.81
C ASP A 650 -16.16 15.81 -28.02
N THR A 651 -15.15 16.23 -28.77
CA THR A 651 -14.08 17.20 -28.48
C THR A 651 -12.86 16.84 -27.59
N THR A 652 -11.75 16.62 -28.31
CA THR A 652 -10.41 17.21 -28.13
C THR A 652 -9.72 17.20 -26.75
N SER A 653 -8.79 16.25 -26.58
CA SER A 653 -7.41 16.52 -26.13
C SER A 653 -6.56 15.27 -26.28
N GLY A 654 -5.37 15.38 -26.87
CA GLY A 654 -4.46 14.26 -27.06
C GLY A 654 -3.99 13.64 -25.73
N ALA A 655 -4.12 12.31 -25.65
CA ALA A 655 -3.34 11.45 -24.79
C ALA A 655 -3.08 10.17 -25.58
N GLU A 656 -1.81 9.79 -25.64
CA GLU A 656 -1.28 8.65 -26.39
C GLU A 656 -1.87 7.34 -25.86
N ASN A 657 -2.26 6.42 -26.76
CA ASN A 657 -2.53 5.04 -26.40
C ASN A 657 -1.24 4.44 -25.83
N GLU A 658 -1.22 4.12 -24.54
CA GLU A 658 -0.21 3.23 -23.95
C GLU A 658 -0.38 1.84 -24.59
N THR A 659 0.44 1.56 -25.61
CA THR A 659 0.73 0.19 -26.03
C THR A 659 1.55 -0.46 -24.94
N VAL A 660 1.04 -1.53 -24.33
CA VAL A 660 1.80 -2.39 -23.42
C VAL A 660 3.01 -2.95 -24.19
N ASP A 661 4.22 -2.60 -23.75
CA ASP A 661 5.47 -3.08 -24.34
C ASP A 661 5.71 -4.54 -23.93
N ILE A 662 5.52 -5.46 -24.87
CA ILE A 662 5.68 -6.92 -24.68
C ILE A 662 7.14 -7.37 -24.92
N SER A 663 8.05 -6.44 -25.25
CA SER A 663 9.44 -6.75 -25.61
C SER A 663 10.25 -7.38 -24.47
N GLU A 664 9.81 -7.20 -23.24
CA GLU A 664 10.46 -7.76 -22.05
C GLU A 664 10.14 -9.25 -21.86
N ILE A 665 8.96 -9.70 -22.31
CA ILE A 665 8.55 -11.12 -22.32
C ILE A 665 9.22 -11.86 -23.47
N GLU A 666 9.32 -11.25 -24.65
CA GLU A 666 10.01 -11.83 -25.81
C GLU A 666 11.51 -12.06 -25.51
N LYS A 667 12.15 -11.11 -24.80
CA LYS A 667 13.54 -11.27 -24.34
C LYS A 667 13.74 -12.45 -23.40
N GLU A 668 12.78 -12.75 -22.54
CA GLU A 668 12.92 -13.85 -21.57
C GLU A 668 12.68 -15.22 -22.22
N ILE A 669 11.81 -15.30 -23.22
CA ILE A 669 11.63 -16.51 -24.05
C ILE A 669 12.91 -16.84 -24.84
N ASP A 670 13.53 -15.84 -25.48
CA ASP A 670 14.79 -16.03 -26.21
C ASP A 670 15.95 -16.45 -25.27
N ARG A 671 15.90 -16.01 -24.01
CA ARG A 671 16.88 -16.38 -22.97
C ARG A 671 16.76 -17.85 -22.57
N LEU A 672 15.53 -18.34 -22.44
CA LEU A 672 15.22 -19.73 -22.07
C LEU A 672 15.57 -20.70 -23.20
N ILE A 673 15.31 -20.33 -24.47
CA ILE A 673 15.69 -21.12 -25.64
C ILE A 673 17.21 -21.29 -25.69
N ASN A 674 17.97 -20.20 -25.55
CA ASN A 674 19.44 -20.25 -25.52
C ASN A 674 20.00 -21.08 -24.35
N HIS A 675 19.30 -21.09 -23.20
CA HIS A 675 19.70 -21.91 -22.04
C HIS A 675 19.52 -23.41 -22.29
N ILE A 676 18.43 -23.80 -22.96
CA ILE A 676 18.14 -25.20 -23.32
C ILE A 676 19.12 -25.68 -24.40
N GLU A 677 19.43 -24.83 -25.38
CA GLU A 677 20.43 -25.16 -26.41
C GLU A 677 21.84 -25.36 -25.83
N THR A 678 22.23 -24.57 -24.83
CA THR A 678 23.52 -24.75 -24.13
C THR A 678 23.55 -25.99 -23.24
N LEU A 679 22.42 -26.42 -22.69
CA LEU A 679 22.31 -27.69 -21.94
C LEU A 679 22.40 -28.90 -22.88
N HIS A 680 21.72 -28.88 -24.01
CA HIS A 680 21.82 -29.94 -25.03
C HIS A 680 23.21 -30.01 -25.70
N ALA A 681 23.92 -28.89 -25.84
CA ALA A 681 25.29 -28.89 -26.32
C ALA A 681 26.27 -29.54 -25.32
N LYS A 682 26.07 -29.31 -24.01
CA LYS A 682 26.90 -29.91 -22.95
C LYS A 682 26.66 -31.41 -22.76
N GLU A 683 25.43 -31.90 -22.95
CA GLU A 683 25.12 -33.34 -22.90
C GLU A 683 25.67 -34.11 -24.12
N LYS A 684 25.87 -33.44 -25.25
CA LYS A 684 26.51 -34.03 -26.44
C LYS A 684 28.03 -34.13 -26.36
N GLU A 685 28.68 -33.28 -25.56
CA GLU A 685 30.13 -33.34 -25.32
C GLU A 685 30.52 -34.25 -24.14
N SER A 686 29.59 -34.71 -23.31
CA SER A 686 29.89 -35.61 -22.17
C SER A 686 29.64 -37.09 -22.43
N ASN A 687 29.23 -37.47 -23.64
CA ASN A 687 28.89 -38.85 -24.02
C ASN A 687 29.70 -39.38 -25.24
N ASP A 688 30.87 -38.79 -25.51
CA ASP A 688 31.94 -39.37 -26.34
C ASP A 688 33.21 -39.64 -25.49
#